data_AF-M3UKY3-F1
#
_entry.id   AF-M3UKY3-F1
#
_cell.length_a   1.000
_cell.length_b   1.000
_cell.length_c   1.000
_cell.angle_alpha   90.00
_cell.angle_beta   90.00
_cell.angle_gamma   90.00
#
_symmetry.space_group_name_H-M   'P 1'
#
loop_
_entity.id
_entity.type
_entity.pdbx_description
1 polymer ?
#
loop_
_entity_poly.entity_id
_entity_poly.type
_entity_poly.pdbx_seq_one_letter_code
_entity_poly.pdbx_strand_id
1 'polypeptide(L)'
;MSSILTITYPPELPVSACREEIAEAIRDHQVVVIAGETGSGKTTQLPKICLEMGRTSIGHTQPRRIAATSVARRIADELQTEIGDAVGYQVRFSDKSSKNTQIKVMTDGILLREITTDPLLRRYDTLIIDEAHERSLNIDFLLGYLKQLLPRRPDLKLVITSATIEPDRFAKHFAGPDDAVPIIEVSGRTYPVEVRYRPLATDDEDHADLDQIAAIEAAVRELWSGGDGDILVFLPTERDIRETADTLGRRPDVEVVPLYARLSVAEQNKVFSPSDGRRIVLATNVAETSLTVPGIRYVIDSGTARISRYSTRTKVTRLPVEKVSQASARQRAGRCGRVAPGVCIRLYGEDDFDARPEYTDPEILRSNLAAVILSMLALKLGDIADFPFVQPPESRAIRDGMALLSELGAVTDTDSASARLTKVGRTLARLPVDPRLGRMLVAGHENGCLDHVLVIAAALALPDVREFPSDKRDAATAAHKKHAVPGSEFLGQVQLWSYLQEQRSALSSNQFRRQCEREFIHFLRVREWIDLHRQLTRTVRDLDWHIPTTEVDATAIHTSLLTGLLTNIGARQGDTREFLGTRGTKFAIFPGSFLSSKPPAFVMAADLMETSRLFAHTVAAINPEWVESAAGDLVTRTYSEPHWSTRRAAVMAYERVSLYGVPLVVQRRVHYGPIDPKTSREIFITEALVAGKWRSRHAFVRHNAEIISSAEDLEHRARRRDLGLSDAELFDFYDARVPPNVVSARHFDSWWKKAGRADPTLLNLSVDMLGSDDGPSAADFPEAWQQGETRLELRYNFSPGAPDDGVTVVIPRALLSHVHDGGFDWLVPGMRSELATALIKSLPKGLRKSMSPAQRYADLALDQLTPRSEALVPALARELSSITRMSLGPRDFRPDTLPDHLRMHFAVVDDTKGAVIARGDRLGDLRSQFGPTTASPTADAAVHTAWASDGIGTLDDSRVQTLAGQQVTRYPTLVVVPGRGVRVTTVPSPVARDAGITAGVRELLTLAIAPPSRKLASSLPPARRLALSQSPYRDVDALLADCTRRAVTDVLARENTLGDLRGPSDFAAVSERITPTVRSLAPEYFDLAVAALAEYSELRRTIDSRTGSLAADDVADQAANLVFDGFVAVTPGAALRSLPRYLTAARLRLESLPGSAARDNQGMLVVDRVIAAWNQRLAQVPEARQDALNDLVQWQLEELRVSLFAQQLGTAGPISEKRVLKAIAQF
;
A
#
# COMPACT_ATOMS: atom_id res chain seq x y z
N MET A 1 24.87 66.80 -7.11
CA MET A 1 26.00 66.64 -8.06
C MET A 1 26.53 65.23 -7.84
N SER A 2 26.35 64.31 -8.81
CA SER A 2 26.90 62.95 -8.70
C SER A 2 28.42 63.06 -8.77
N SER A 3 29.16 62.42 -7.85
CA SER A 3 30.58 62.21 -8.05
C SER A 3 30.76 61.44 -9.36
N ILE A 4 31.68 61.89 -10.21
CA ILE A 4 32.05 61.15 -11.41
C ILE A 4 32.89 59.97 -10.92
N LEU A 5 32.36 58.75 -11.08
CA LEU A 5 33.06 57.52 -10.69
C LEU A 5 34.22 57.28 -11.66
N THR A 6 35.41 56.99 -11.14
CA THR A 6 36.58 56.65 -11.95
C THR A 6 36.56 55.15 -12.26
N ILE A 7 36.27 54.78 -13.51
CA ILE A 7 36.24 53.37 -13.94
C ILE A 7 37.61 53.01 -14.52
N THR A 8 38.28 52.03 -13.90
CA THR A 8 39.56 51.46 -14.38
C THR A 8 39.44 49.96 -14.57
N TYR A 9 40.15 49.38 -15.53
CA TYR A 9 40.12 47.94 -15.81
C TYR A 9 41.52 47.35 -15.65
N PRO A 10 41.70 46.28 -14.84
CA PRO A 10 42.98 45.62 -14.70
C PRO A 10 43.38 44.91 -16.01
N PRO A 11 44.51 45.26 -16.65
CA PRO A 11 44.91 44.69 -17.95
C PRO A 11 45.26 43.19 -17.88
N GLU A 12 45.54 42.66 -16.70
CA GLU A 12 45.85 41.25 -16.46
C GLU A 12 44.61 40.34 -16.53
N LEU A 13 43.39 40.88 -16.36
CA LEU A 13 42.16 40.10 -16.37
C LEU A 13 41.67 39.86 -17.81
N PRO A 14 41.37 38.60 -18.20
CA PRO A 14 40.92 38.28 -19.55
C PRO A 14 39.67 39.05 -20.03
N VAL A 15 38.70 39.28 -19.15
CA VAL A 15 37.48 40.03 -19.50
C VAL A 15 37.78 41.48 -19.91
N SER A 16 38.85 42.08 -19.39
CA SER A 16 39.23 43.45 -19.73
C SER A 16 39.65 43.57 -21.20
N ALA A 17 40.23 42.51 -21.77
CA ALA A 17 40.61 42.47 -23.18
C ALA A 17 39.40 42.35 -24.11
N CYS A 18 38.32 41.72 -23.65
CA CYS A 18 37.07 41.55 -24.42
C CYS A 18 36.06 42.67 -24.13
N ARG A 19 36.46 43.75 -23.44
CA ARG A 19 35.55 44.81 -22.95
C ARG A 19 34.75 45.47 -24.08
N GLU A 20 35.41 45.84 -25.17
CA GLU A 20 34.77 46.55 -26.29
C GLU A 20 33.72 45.66 -26.98
N GLU A 21 34.08 44.40 -27.24
CA GLU A 21 33.19 43.37 -27.79
C GLU A 21 31.97 43.14 -26.87
N ILE A 22 32.19 43.01 -25.56
CA ILE A 22 31.11 42.85 -24.58
C ILE A 22 30.19 44.08 -24.58
N ALA A 23 30.76 45.28 -24.59
CA ALA A 23 29.99 46.53 -24.60
C ALA A 23 29.17 46.68 -25.89
N GLU A 24 29.71 46.28 -27.04
CA GLU A 24 29.01 46.24 -28.33
C GLU A 24 27.85 45.24 -28.30
N ALA A 25 28.09 44.01 -27.86
CA ALA A 25 27.04 43.01 -27.77
C ALA A 25 25.89 43.43 -26.83
N ILE A 26 26.19 44.01 -25.65
CA ILE A 26 25.16 44.50 -24.72
C ILE A 26 24.40 45.69 -25.31
N ARG A 27 25.04 46.52 -26.13
CA ARG A 27 24.39 47.65 -26.81
C ARG A 27 23.37 47.12 -27.82
N ASP A 28 23.80 46.19 -28.66
CA ASP A 28 23.06 45.78 -29.86
C ASP A 28 22.02 44.70 -29.58
N HIS A 29 22.23 43.87 -28.56
CA HIS A 29 21.34 42.76 -28.21
C HIS A 29 20.69 42.98 -26.85
N GLN A 30 19.43 42.54 -26.69
CA GLN A 30 18.75 42.66 -25.40
C GLN A 30 19.30 41.65 -24.37
N VAL A 31 19.66 40.46 -24.83
CA VAL A 31 20.23 39.37 -24.02
C VAL A 31 21.63 39.05 -24.52
N VAL A 32 22.59 38.88 -23.62
CA VAL A 32 23.97 38.45 -23.93
C VAL A 32 24.38 37.35 -22.98
N VAL A 33 24.97 36.28 -23.52
CA VAL A 33 25.56 35.20 -22.72
C VAL A 33 27.08 35.35 -22.73
N ILE A 34 27.70 35.36 -21.55
CA ILE A 34 29.14 35.50 -21.37
C ILE A 34 29.69 34.26 -20.71
N ALA A 35 30.37 33.44 -21.50
CA ALA A 35 31.03 32.23 -21.05
C ALA A 35 32.48 32.53 -20.69
N GLY A 36 33.00 31.91 -19.64
CA GLY A 36 34.43 31.94 -19.35
C GLY A 36 34.72 31.38 -17.97
N GLU A 37 35.92 30.89 -17.73
CA GLU A 37 36.24 30.21 -16.47
C GLU A 37 36.17 31.14 -15.24
N THR A 38 36.01 30.56 -14.06
CA THR A 38 36.12 31.29 -12.80
C THR A 38 37.50 31.95 -12.68
N GLY A 39 37.54 33.24 -12.32
CA GLY A 39 38.78 34.00 -12.25
C GLY A 39 39.10 34.85 -13.49
N SER A 40 38.31 34.74 -14.58
CA SER A 40 38.48 35.61 -15.76
C SER A 40 38.07 37.08 -15.55
N GLY A 41 37.48 37.40 -14.40
CA GLY A 41 37.06 38.76 -14.01
C GLY A 41 35.60 39.11 -14.33
N LYS A 42 34.82 38.23 -14.97
CA LYS A 42 33.42 38.48 -15.37
C LYS A 42 32.58 39.17 -14.29
N THR A 43 32.50 38.53 -13.12
CA THR A 43 31.71 38.99 -11.98
C THR A 43 32.02 40.42 -11.52
N THR A 44 33.30 40.83 -11.54
CA THR A 44 33.69 42.16 -11.05
C THR A 44 33.71 43.22 -12.14
N GLN A 45 33.99 42.85 -13.39
CA GLN A 45 34.16 43.81 -14.48
C GLN A 45 32.88 44.08 -15.28
N LEU A 46 31.97 43.10 -15.42
CA LEU A 46 30.73 43.30 -16.20
C LEU A 46 29.83 44.44 -15.69
N PRO A 47 29.61 44.62 -14.37
CA PRO A 47 28.86 45.76 -13.86
C PRO A 47 29.53 47.11 -14.20
N LYS A 48 30.86 47.15 -14.23
CA LYS A 48 31.64 48.35 -14.57
C LYS A 48 31.53 48.69 -16.05
N ILE A 49 31.54 47.68 -16.92
CA ILE A 49 31.31 47.84 -18.37
C ILE A 49 29.90 48.41 -18.60
N CYS A 50 28.88 47.87 -17.93
CA CYS A 50 27.52 48.39 -18.02
C CYS A 50 27.45 49.86 -17.54
N LEU A 51 28.13 50.19 -16.44
CA LEU A 51 28.18 51.55 -15.89
C LEU A 51 28.84 52.53 -16.87
N GLU A 52 29.94 52.13 -17.50
CA GLU A 52 30.63 52.92 -18.52
C GLU A 52 29.75 53.17 -19.75
N MET A 53 28.88 52.23 -20.11
CA MET A 53 27.87 52.40 -21.16
C MET A 53 26.73 53.34 -20.78
N GLY A 54 26.74 53.93 -19.58
CA GLY A 54 25.72 54.85 -19.08
C GLY A 54 24.51 54.16 -18.42
N ARG A 55 24.59 52.86 -18.14
CA ARG A 55 23.57 52.14 -17.35
C ARG A 55 23.81 52.42 -15.86
N THR A 56 22.81 52.89 -15.13
CA THR A 56 22.97 53.35 -13.74
C THR A 56 22.04 52.62 -12.78
N SER A 57 21.33 51.59 -13.23
CA SER A 57 20.37 50.83 -12.43
C SER A 57 20.56 49.33 -12.66
N ILE A 58 21.72 48.86 -12.23
CA ILE A 58 22.23 47.51 -12.49
C ILE A 58 21.93 46.60 -11.29
N GLY A 59 21.15 45.54 -11.52
CA GLY A 59 20.95 44.46 -10.56
C GLY A 59 21.86 43.29 -10.89
N HIS A 60 22.69 42.86 -9.95
CA HIS A 60 23.65 41.78 -10.17
C HIS A 60 23.40 40.65 -9.20
N THR A 61 22.90 39.51 -9.68
CA THR A 61 22.56 38.38 -8.80
C THR A 61 23.74 37.43 -8.61
N GLN A 62 23.79 36.81 -7.43
CA GLN A 62 24.78 35.84 -7.00
C GLN A 62 24.07 34.71 -6.24
N PRO A 63 24.45 33.43 -6.43
CA PRO A 63 23.79 32.32 -5.74
C PRO A 63 24.03 32.31 -4.23
N ARG A 64 25.21 32.80 -3.79
CA ARG A 64 25.63 32.71 -2.37
C ARG A 64 25.75 34.09 -1.72
N ARG A 65 25.32 34.19 -0.45
CA ARG A 65 25.40 35.42 0.36
C ARG A 65 26.82 35.97 0.49
N ILE A 66 27.80 35.07 0.70
CA ILE A 66 29.21 35.44 0.85
C ILE A 66 29.74 36.03 -0.46
N ALA A 67 29.43 35.40 -1.60
CA ALA A 67 29.79 35.89 -2.92
C ALA A 67 29.17 37.28 -3.19
N ALA A 68 27.87 37.46 -2.96
CA ALA A 68 27.23 38.76 -3.13
C ALA A 68 27.91 39.89 -2.32
N THR A 69 28.28 39.59 -1.07
CA THR A 69 28.91 40.58 -0.18
C THR A 69 30.36 40.86 -0.58
N SER A 70 31.14 39.84 -0.94
CA SER A 70 32.55 39.99 -1.33
C SER A 70 32.69 40.67 -2.70
N VAL A 71 31.84 40.31 -3.66
CA VAL A 71 31.80 40.91 -4.99
C VAL A 71 31.45 42.38 -4.91
N ALA A 72 30.42 42.75 -4.13
CA ALA A 72 30.07 44.15 -3.93
C ALA A 72 31.24 44.96 -3.36
N ARG A 73 31.90 44.46 -2.31
CA ARG A 73 33.09 45.10 -1.72
C ARG A 73 34.19 45.28 -2.75
N ARG A 74 34.49 44.23 -3.51
CA ARG A 74 35.54 44.28 -4.54
C ARG A 74 35.24 45.32 -5.62
N ILE A 75 34.00 45.39 -6.10
CA ILE A 75 33.59 46.40 -7.10
C ILE A 75 33.67 47.81 -6.50
N ALA A 76 33.26 47.99 -5.24
CA ALA A 76 33.35 49.28 -4.55
C ALA A 76 34.81 49.75 -4.36
N ASP A 77 35.70 48.84 -3.96
CA ASP A 77 37.13 49.11 -3.83
C ASP A 77 37.75 49.50 -5.18
N GLU A 78 37.41 48.78 -6.26
CA GLU A 78 37.90 49.08 -7.61
C GLU A 78 37.36 50.39 -8.19
N LEU A 79 36.14 50.80 -7.81
CA LEU A 79 35.53 52.08 -8.19
C LEU A 79 35.85 53.21 -7.21
N GLN A 80 36.64 52.94 -6.16
CA GLN A 80 37.00 53.89 -5.10
C GLN A 80 35.78 54.56 -4.45
N THR A 81 34.72 53.79 -4.20
CA THR A 81 33.49 54.26 -3.54
C THR A 81 33.25 53.51 -2.23
N GLU A 82 32.58 54.15 -1.28
CA GLU A 82 32.10 53.45 -0.09
C GLU A 82 30.93 52.52 -0.42
N ILE A 83 30.89 51.36 0.24
CA ILE A 83 29.76 50.42 0.17
C ILE A 83 28.50 51.09 0.72
N GLY A 84 27.44 51.09 -0.09
CA GLY A 84 26.15 51.68 0.20
C GLY A 84 25.89 53.00 -0.53
N ASP A 85 26.92 53.61 -1.13
CA ASP A 85 26.74 54.75 -2.05
C ASP A 85 26.50 54.22 -3.47
N ALA A 86 27.43 54.38 -4.42
CA ALA A 86 27.25 53.93 -5.81
C ALA A 86 27.16 52.40 -5.97
N VAL A 87 27.87 51.64 -5.13
CA VAL A 87 27.83 50.18 -5.10
C VAL A 87 27.25 49.73 -3.76
N GLY A 88 26.21 48.91 -3.81
CA GLY A 88 25.56 48.37 -2.63
C GLY A 88 25.30 46.88 -2.76
N TYR A 89 24.91 46.25 -1.65
CA TYR A 89 24.45 44.86 -1.69
C TYR A 89 23.19 44.64 -0.87
N GLN A 90 22.41 43.63 -1.26
CA GLN A 90 21.29 43.14 -0.48
C GLN A 90 21.27 41.62 -0.45
N VAL A 91 21.37 41.04 0.74
CA VAL A 91 21.26 39.61 1.00
C VAL A 91 20.23 39.38 2.11
N ARG A 92 19.86 38.11 2.36
CA ARG A 92 18.98 37.79 3.49
C ARG A 92 19.57 38.37 4.79
N PHE A 93 18.75 39.14 5.51
CA PHE A 93 19.06 39.82 6.78
C PHE A 93 20.06 40.99 6.73
N SER A 94 20.60 41.36 5.56
CA SER A 94 21.54 42.49 5.46
C SER A 94 21.32 43.27 4.17
N ASP A 95 21.05 44.57 4.34
CA ASP A 95 20.90 45.52 3.23
C ASP A 95 21.85 46.69 3.47
N LYS A 96 22.73 46.91 2.50
CA LYS A 96 23.67 48.02 2.43
C LYS A 96 23.54 48.65 1.05
N SER A 97 22.31 49.08 0.74
CA SER A 97 22.00 49.88 -0.45
C SER A 97 21.29 51.18 -0.05
N SER A 98 21.41 52.20 -0.88
CA SER A 98 20.75 53.49 -0.71
C SER A 98 20.01 53.91 -1.99
N LYS A 99 19.43 55.11 -1.99
CA LYS A 99 18.84 55.70 -3.21
C LYS A 99 19.90 56.07 -4.26
N ASN A 100 21.17 56.20 -3.86
CA ASN A 100 22.28 56.53 -4.75
C ASN A 100 22.90 55.28 -5.42
N THR A 101 22.51 54.08 -4.99
CA THR A 101 23.10 52.83 -5.46
C THR A 101 22.77 52.59 -6.93
N GLN A 102 23.82 52.56 -7.74
CA GLN A 102 23.77 52.29 -9.17
C GLN A 102 24.00 50.82 -9.50
N ILE A 103 24.90 50.16 -8.76
CA ILE A 103 25.15 48.71 -8.85
C ILE A 103 24.68 48.07 -7.54
N LYS A 104 23.63 47.26 -7.62
CA LYS A 104 23.12 46.49 -6.49
C LYS A 104 23.42 45.01 -6.69
N VAL A 105 24.40 44.51 -5.95
CA VAL A 105 24.70 43.07 -5.90
C VAL A 105 23.74 42.39 -4.92
N MET A 106 23.09 41.31 -5.30
CA MET A 106 22.10 40.66 -4.45
C MET A 106 22.10 39.16 -4.63
N THR A 107 21.47 38.43 -3.70
CA THR A 107 21.20 37.01 -3.94
C THR A 107 20.00 36.81 -4.86
N ASP A 108 19.95 35.72 -5.61
CA ASP A 108 18.83 35.40 -6.52
C ASP A 108 17.46 35.49 -5.81
N GLY A 109 17.38 34.98 -4.58
CA GLY A 109 16.16 35.03 -3.77
C GLY A 109 15.70 36.45 -3.37
N ILE A 110 16.59 37.45 -3.38
CA ILE A 110 16.20 38.85 -3.17
C ILE A 110 15.52 39.40 -4.40
N LEU A 111 16.06 39.13 -5.60
CA LEU A 111 15.43 39.54 -6.86
C LEU A 111 14.04 38.89 -7.02
N LEU A 112 13.92 37.60 -6.70
CA LEU A 112 12.62 36.90 -6.69
C LEU A 112 11.60 37.58 -5.76
N ARG A 113 12.04 38.03 -4.58
CA ARG A 113 11.16 38.75 -3.66
C ARG A 113 10.71 40.10 -4.21
N GLU A 114 11.60 40.80 -4.91
CA GLU A 114 11.28 42.09 -5.52
C GLU A 114 10.25 41.95 -6.64
N ILE A 115 10.25 40.85 -7.40
CA ILE A 115 9.23 40.54 -8.42
C ILE A 115 7.82 40.55 -7.81
N THR A 116 7.64 40.06 -6.59
CA THR A 116 6.33 40.07 -5.91
C THR A 116 5.79 41.48 -5.68
N THR A 117 6.66 42.45 -5.45
CA THR A 117 6.29 43.86 -5.21
C THR A 117 6.33 44.72 -6.46
N ASP A 118 7.24 44.44 -7.38
CA ASP A 118 7.42 45.13 -8.66
C ASP A 118 7.61 44.10 -9.79
N PRO A 119 6.52 43.53 -10.31
CA PRO A 119 6.59 42.51 -11.37
C PRO A 119 7.29 43.01 -12.64
N LEU A 120 7.30 44.31 -12.91
CA LEU A 120 7.99 44.83 -14.08
C LEU A 120 9.48 45.10 -13.84
N LEU A 121 10.00 44.93 -12.61
CA LEU A 121 11.39 45.21 -12.25
C LEU A 121 11.85 46.60 -12.74
N ARG A 122 11.01 47.62 -12.53
CA ARG A 122 11.21 48.99 -13.02
C ARG A 122 12.41 49.69 -12.41
N ARG A 123 12.88 49.20 -11.25
CA ARG A 123 14.11 49.69 -10.61
C ARG A 123 15.35 49.42 -11.45
N TYR A 124 15.32 48.47 -12.38
CA TYR A 124 16.50 48.01 -13.10
C TYR A 124 16.44 48.34 -14.59
N ASP A 125 17.57 48.79 -15.13
CA ASP A 125 17.82 48.96 -16.57
C ASP A 125 18.66 47.79 -17.13
N THR A 126 19.39 47.09 -16.26
CA THR A 126 20.28 45.97 -16.59
C THR A 126 20.23 44.95 -15.46
N LEU A 127 20.07 43.68 -15.81
CA LEU A 127 20.22 42.57 -14.89
C LEU A 127 21.38 41.67 -15.32
N ILE A 128 22.23 41.32 -14.37
CA ILE A 128 23.33 40.38 -14.54
C ILE A 128 23.03 39.15 -13.68
N ILE A 129 22.68 38.04 -14.32
CA ILE A 129 22.48 36.74 -13.67
C ILE A 129 23.81 36.00 -13.71
N ASP A 130 24.55 36.06 -12.61
CA ASP A 130 25.89 35.47 -12.51
C ASP A 130 25.84 34.01 -12.10
N GLU A 131 26.87 33.25 -12.45
CA GLU A 131 27.03 31.85 -12.03
C GLU A 131 25.83 30.96 -12.44
N ALA A 132 25.23 31.22 -13.61
CA ALA A 132 24.02 30.52 -14.07
C ALA A 132 24.23 29.00 -14.22
N HIS A 133 25.49 28.56 -14.33
CA HIS A 133 25.89 27.15 -14.32
C HIS A 133 25.62 26.41 -13.00
N GLU A 134 25.40 27.10 -11.86
CA GLU A 134 24.97 26.43 -10.63
C GLU A 134 23.55 25.83 -10.77
N ARG A 135 22.76 26.33 -11.75
CA ARG A 135 21.41 25.83 -12.09
C ARG A 135 20.53 25.61 -10.84
N SER A 136 20.57 26.59 -9.93
CA SER A 136 19.72 26.62 -8.74
C SER A 136 18.26 26.85 -9.13
N LEU A 137 17.34 26.43 -8.26
CA LEU A 137 15.90 26.59 -8.50
C LEU A 137 15.51 28.07 -8.72
N ASN A 138 16.17 28.97 -7.98
CA ASN A 138 15.91 30.40 -8.08
C ASN A 138 16.39 30.98 -9.42
N ILE A 139 17.57 30.55 -9.90
CA ILE A 139 18.12 30.99 -11.19
C ILE A 139 17.21 30.54 -12.32
N ASP A 140 16.85 29.24 -12.37
CA ASP A 140 16.01 28.70 -13.43
C ASP A 140 14.63 29.39 -13.47
N PHE A 141 14.05 29.71 -12.30
CA PHE A 141 12.83 30.50 -12.22
C PHE A 141 13.00 31.92 -12.76
N LEU A 142 14.06 32.62 -12.33
CA LEU A 142 14.36 33.98 -12.78
C LEU A 142 14.52 34.04 -14.30
N LEU A 143 15.26 33.08 -14.88
CA LEU A 143 15.46 33.04 -16.33
C LEU A 143 14.13 32.86 -17.08
N GLY A 144 13.26 31.95 -16.64
CA GLY A 144 11.94 31.79 -17.25
C GLY A 144 11.03 33.01 -17.06
N TYR A 145 11.09 33.64 -15.88
CA TYR A 145 10.35 34.87 -15.61
C TYR A 145 10.81 36.00 -16.54
N LEU A 146 12.13 36.15 -16.71
CA LEU A 146 12.73 37.16 -17.57
C LEU A 146 12.40 36.89 -19.03
N LYS A 147 12.34 35.64 -19.49
CA LYS A 147 11.90 35.31 -20.86
C LYS A 147 10.51 35.86 -21.17
N GLN A 148 9.59 35.83 -20.20
CA GLN A 148 8.25 36.43 -20.34
C GLN A 148 8.25 37.96 -20.17
N LEU A 149 9.15 38.51 -19.33
CA LEU A 149 9.22 39.94 -19.04
C LEU A 149 9.90 40.75 -20.17
N LEU A 150 10.98 40.25 -20.76
CA LEU A 150 11.81 40.98 -21.72
C LEU A 150 11.03 41.54 -22.93
N PRO A 151 10.07 40.81 -23.54
CA PRO A 151 9.21 41.37 -24.59
C PRO A 151 8.37 42.57 -24.14
N ARG A 152 8.10 42.71 -22.83
CA ARG A 152 7.34 43.82 -22.22
C ARG A 152 8.24 44.94 -21.69
N ARG A 153 9.55 44.70 -21.59
CA ARG A 153 10.59 45.63 -21.11
C ARG A 153 11.76 45.65 -22.11
N PRO A 154 11.57 46.16 -23.34
CA PRO A 154 12.63 46.21 -24.36
C PRO A 154 13.84 47.06 -23.93
N ASP A 155 13.66 47.95 -22.96
CA ASP A 155 14.70 48.78 -22.36
C ASP A 155 15.63 48.02 -21.40
N LEU A 156 15.14 46.91 -20.82
CA LEU A 156 15.87 46.09 -19.86
C LEU A 156 16.88 45.18 -20.58
N LYS A 157 18.16 45.32 -20.24
CA LYS A 157 19.23 44.43 -20.72
C LYS A 157 19.43 43.25 -19.77
N LEU A 158 19.72 42.07 -20.32
CA LEU A 158 20.01 40.85 -19.56
C LEU A 158 21.37 40.30 -19.94
N VAL A 159 22.26 40.17 -18.95
CA VAL A 159 23.56 39.50 -19.09
C VAL A 159 23.53 38.22 -18.28
N ILE A 160 23.82 37.09 -18.91
CA ILE A 160 23.88 35.78 -18.25
C ILE A 160 25.32 35.32 -18.28
N THR A 161 25.90 34.96 -17.13
CA THR A 161 27.27 34.44 -17.10
C THR A 161 27.29 32.95 -16.79
N SER A 162 28.25 32.24 -17.38
CA SER A 162 28.50 30.83 -17.12
C SER A 162 29.99 30.54 -17.03
N ALA A 163 30.38 29.70 -16.07
CA ALA A 163 31.74 29.19 -15.96
C ALA A 163 31.97 27.91 -16.78
N THR A 164 30.91 27.33 -17.33
CA THR A 164 30.92 26.07 -18.09
C THR A 164 30.46 26.28 -19.53
N ILE A 165 30.82 25.33 -20.40
CA ILE A 165 30.54 25.30 -21.84
C ILE A 165 29.07 24.89 -22.12
N GLU A 166 28.11 25.33 -21.29
CA GLU A 166 26.67 25.25 -21.64
C GLU A 166 26.03 26.62 -22.02
N PRO A 167 26.76 27.61 -22.59
CA PRO A 167 26.16 28.89 -22.95
C PRO A 167 25.08 28.73 -24.03
N ASP A 168 25.19 27.69 -24.87
CA ASP A 168 24.23 27.36 -25.91
C ASP A 168 22.82 27.15 -25.37
N ARG A 169 22.64 26.54 -24.20
CA ARG A 169 21.30 26.34 -23.65
C ARG A 169 20.66 27.66 -23.25
N PHE A 170 21.42 28.55 -22.61
CA PHE A 170 20.93 29.87 -22.25
C PHE A 170 20.64 30.71 -23.51
N ALA A 171 21.53 30.68 -24.50
CA ALA A 171 21.33 31.36 -25.77
C ALA A 171 20.07 30.84 -26.49
N LYS A 172 19.92 29.52 -26.64
CA LYS A 172 18.72 28.89 -27.24
C LYS A 172 17.45 29.20 -26.46
N HIS A 173 17.52 29.26 -25.13
CA HIS A 173 16.37 29.60 -24.30
C HIS A 173 15.87 31.02 -24.58
N PHE A 174 16.77 31.99 -24.74
CA PHE A 174 16.42 33.39 -24.99
C PHE A 174 16.26 33.75 -26.47
N ALA A 175 16.74 32.93 -27.40
CA ALA A 175 16.58 33.13 -28.83
C ALA A 175 15.11 33.35 -29.23
N GLY A 176 14.90 34.31 -30.13
CA GLY A 176 13.62 34.56 -30.80
C GLY A 176 13.56 33.86 -32.16
N PRO A 177 12.42 33.93 -32.86
CA PRO A 177 12.31 33.43 -34.24
C PRO A 177 13.33 34.07 -35.20
N ASP A 178 13.63 35.36 -34.99
CA ASP A 178 14.46 36.19 -35.87
C ASP A 178 15.69 36.79 -35.17
N ASP A 179 15.93 36.47 -33.88
CA ASP A 179 16.97 37.12 -33.07
C ASP A 179 17.84 36.08 -32.36
N ALA A 180 19.14 36.09 -32.68
CA ALA A 180 20.14 35.20 -32.11
C ALA A 180 20.79 35.84 -30.89
N VAL A 181 20.88 35.11 -29.79
CA VAL A 181 21.53 35.60 -28.57
C VAL A 181 23.04 35.41 -28.70
N PRO A 182 23.86 36.47 -28.68
CA PRO A 182 25.30 36.35 -28.79
C PRO A 182 25.89 35.64 -27.56
N ILE A 183 26.83 34.74 -27.83
CA ILE A 183 27.68 34.09 -26.84
C ILE A 183 29.08 34.68 -27.00
N ILE A 184 29.58 35.32 -25.94
CA ILE A 184 30.96 35.82 -25.89
C ILE A 184 31.77 34.87 -25.00
N GLU A 185 32.81 34.27 -25.57
CA GLU A 185 33.74 33.42 -24.84
C GLU A 185 34.95 34.24 -24.38
N VAL A 186 35.04 34.44 -23.06
CA VAL A 186 36.19 35.05 -22.41
C VAL A 186 37.17 33.94 -22.03
N SER A 187 38.11 33.65 -22.93
CA SER A 187 39.15 32.65 -22.70
C SER A 187 39.97 33.00 -21.45
N GLY A 188 40.00 32.11 -20.47
CA GLY A 188 40.78 32.30 -19.24
C GLY A 188 42.29 32.29 -19.52
N ARG A 189 43.06 32.96 -18.65
CA ARG A 189 44.50 32.68 -18.47
C ARG A 189 44.64 31.63 -17.37
N THR A 190 44.15 30.41 -17.60
CA THR A 190 44.42 29.29 -16.69
C THR A 190 45.72 28.63 -17.07
N TYR A 191 46.53 28.32 -16.06
CA TYR A 191 47.73 27.53 -16.26
C TYR A 191 47.33 26.07 -16.51
N PRO A 192 48.12 25.32 -17.32
CA PRO A 192 47.82 23.92 -17.61
C PRO A 192 47.74 23.10 -16.32
N VAL A 193 46.73 22.22 -16.25
CA VAL A 193 46.55 21.26 -15.15
C VAL A 193 46.82 19.85 -15.67
N GLU A 194 47.82 19.19 -15.08
CA GLU A 194 48.08 17.77 -15.34
C GLU A 194 47.07 16.92 -14.57
N VAL A 195 46.32 16.04 -15.26
CA VAL A 195 45.36 15.13 -14.61
C VAL A 195 45.97 13.73 -14.52
N ARG A 196 45.95 13.15 -13.31
CA ARG A 196 46.43 11.78 -13.05
C ARG A 196 45.32 10.95 -12.43
N TYR A 197 45.13 9.73 -12.93
CA TYR A 197 44.16 8.77 -12.39
C TYR A 197 44.84 7.77 -11.46
N ARG A 198 44.26 7.57 -10.27
CA ARG A 198 44.73 6.65 -9.22
C ARG A 198 43.51 5.91 -8.64
N PRO A 199 42.89 4.99 -9.40
CA PRO A 199 41.72 4.26 -8.92
C PRO A 199 42.02 3.53 -7.60
N LEU A 200 41.05 3.56 -6.68
CA LEU A 200 41.08 2.71 -5.49
C LEU A 200 41.03 1.23 -5.92
N ALA A 201 41.85 0.39 -5.31
CA ALA A 201 41.79 -1.05 -5.52
C ALA A 201 40.74 -1.64 -4.57
N THR A 202 39.52 -1.93 -5.02
CA THR A 202 38.49 -2.49 -4.14
C THR A 202 37.61 -3.55 -4.81
N ASP A 203 37.63 -4.76 -4.23
CA ASP A 203 36.61 -5.81 -4.36
C ASP A 203 35.72 -5.93 -3.09
N ASP A 204 35.93 -5.10 -2.05
CA ASP A 204 35.23 -5.19 -0.75
C ASP A 204 34.69 -3.80 -0.27
N GLU A 205 33.37 -3.67 -0.11
CA GLU A 205 32.71 -2.40 0.26
C GLU A 205 32.92 -1.99 1.73
N ASP A 206 33.20 -2.94 2.64
CA ASP A 206 33.32 -2.68 4.09
C ASP A 206 34.64 -1.98 4.49
N HIS A 207 35.65 -1.96 3.60
CA HIS A 207 36.97 -1.34 3.85
C HIS A 207 37.22 -0.05 3.04
N ALA A 208 36.24 0.42 2.27
CA ALA A 208 36.38 1.54 1.34
C ALA A 208 36.84 2.87 2.00
N ASP A 209 36.39 3.16 3.23
CA ASP A 209 36.77 4.39 3.96
C ASP A 209 38.27 4.41 4.31
N LEU A 210 38.82 3.25 4.74
CA LEU A 210 40.24 3.11 5.10
C LEU A 210 41.13 3.19 3.85
N ASP A 211 40.70 2.59 2.74
CA ASP A 211 41.43 2.61 1.47
C ASP A 211 41.45 4.01 0.85
N GLN A 212 40.37 4.79 0.97
CA GLN A 212 40.34 6.19 0.50
C GLN A 212 41.35 7.06 1.26
N ILE A 213 41.43 6.95 2.59
CA ILE A 213 42.39 7.72 3.39
C ILE A 213 43.84 7.35 3.01
N ALA A 214 44.14 6.06 2.89
CA ALA A 214 45.46 5.59 2.47
C ALA A 214 45.83 6.09 1.05
N ALA A 215 44.87 6.11 0.13
CA ALA A 215 45.06 6.65 -1.22
C ALA A 215 45.31 8.17 -1.20
N ILE A 216 44.60 8.93 -0.34
CA ILE A 216 44.86 10.36 -0.14
C ILE A 216 46.28 10.58 0.40
N GLU A 217 46.73 9.80 1.38
CA GLU A 217 48.11 9.89 1.88
C GLU A 217 49.17 9.57 0.82
N ALA A 218 48.91 8.56 -0.02
CA ALA A 218 49.77 8.22 -1.15
C ALA A 218 49.81 9.37 -2.18
N ALA A 219 48.66 9.95 -2.54
CA ALA A 219 48.55 11.08 -3.44
C ALA A 219 49.24 12.33 -2.89
N VAL A 220 49.10 12.64 -1.59
CA VAL A 220 49.80 13.74 -0.92
C VAL A 220 51.32 13.56 -1.02
N ARG A 221 51.84 12.34 -0.77
CA ARG A 221 53.27 12.02 -0.92
C ARG A 221 53.73 12.18 -2.36
N GLU A 222 52.96 11.69 -3.32
CA GLU A 222 53.25 11.83 -4.75
C GLU A 222 53.38 13.30 -5.15
N LEU A 223 52.39 14.13 -4.79
CA LEU A 223 52.34 15.54 -5.17
C LEU A 223 53.51 16.34 -4.59
N TRP A 224 53.81 16.18 -3.30
CA TRP A 224 54.92 16.90 -2.67
C TRP A 224 56.31 16.35 -2.96
N SER A 225 56.42 15.13 -3.51
CA SER A 225 57.67 14.68 -4.11
C SER A 225 58.02 15.45 -5.38
N GLY A 226 57.01 16.00 -6.08
CA GLY A 226 57.15 16.80 -7.30
C GLY A 226 57.37 18.31 -7.08
N GLY A 227 57.26 18.81 -5.84
CA GLY A 227 57.53 20.21 -5.48
C GLY A 227 56.57 20.80 -4.45
N ASP A 228 56.85 22.02 -3.99
CA ASP A 228 56.05 22.71 -2.97
C ASP A 228 54.73 23.29 -3.50
N GLY A 229 53.73 23.39 -2.63
CA GLY A 229 52.43 24.00 -2.93
C GLY A 229 51.30 23.38 -2.10
N ASP A 230 50.22 24.15 -1.92
CA ASP A 230 49.09 23.72 -1.11
C ASP A 230 48.20 22.73 -1.86
N ILE A 231 47.65 21.76 -1.12
CA ILE A 231 46.79 20.71 -1.64
C ILE A 231 45.34 20.99 -1.24
N LEU A 232 44.41 20.94 -2.20
CA LEU A 232 42.97 20.93 -1.96
C LEU A 232 42.42 19.51 -2.18
N VAL A 233 41.83 18.92 -1.16
CA VAL A 233 41.23 17.58 -1.23
C VAL A 233 39.71 17.71 -1.22
N PHE A 234 39.03 17.17 -2.23
CA PHE A 234 37.57 17.09 -2.27
C PHE A 234 37.07 15.79 -1.64
N LEU A 235 36.21 15.91 -0.63
CA LEU A 235 35.62 14.81 0.13
C LEU A 235 34.09 14.94 0.19
N PRO A 236 33.33 13.83 0.20
CA PRO A 236 31.88 13.89 0.08
C PRO A 236 31.18 14.35 1.36
N THR A 237 31.76 14.11 2.55
CA THR A 237 31.08 14.35 3.83
C THR A 237 32.00 14.96 4.91
N GLU A 238 31.38 15.52 5.96
CA GLU A 238 32.08 16.05 7.14
C GLU A 238 32.84 14.94 7.89
N ARG A 239 32.33 13.70 7.87
CA ARG A 239 32.98 12.57 8.53
C ARG A 239 34.32 12.27 7.85
N ASP A 240 34.32 12.15 6.53
CA ASP A 240 35.52 11.85 5.75
C ASP A 240 36.58 12.94 5.92
N ILE A 241 36.16 14.21 5.98
CA ILE A 241 37.06 15.34 6.25
C ILE A 241 37.75 15.17 7.61
N ARG A 242 37.02 14.80 8.66
CA ARG A 242 37.59 14.63 10.01
C ARG A 242 38.51 13.43 10.08
N GLU A 243 38.09 12.27 9.58
CA GLU A 243 38.91 11.05 9.60
C GLU A 243 40.21 11.23 8.79
N THR A 244 40.12 11.90 7.65
CA THR A 244 41.30 12.29 6.85
C THR A 244 42.18 13.30 7.58
N ALA A 245 41.58 14.29 8.26
CA ALA A 245 42.31 15.29 9.03
C ALA A 245 43.08 14.68 10.21
N ASP A 246 42.46 13.76 10.94
CA ASP A 246 43.07 13.08 12.09
C ASP A 246 44.28 12.24 11.68
N THR A 247 44.24 11.67 10.47
CA THR A 247 45.33 10.89 9.90
C THR A 247 46.47 11.79 9.42
N LEU A 248 46.15 12.78 8.58
CA LEU A 248 47.14 13.71 8.00
C LEU A 248 47.76 14.66 9.03
N GLY A 249 47.00 15.02 10.08
CA GLY A 249 47.41 15.93 11.14
C GLY A 249 48.45 15.35 12.11
N ARG A 250 48.79 14.06 11.99
CA ARG A 250 49.91 13.45 12.72
C ARG A 250 51.29 13.93 12.23
N ARG A 251 51.34 14.62 11.09
CA ARG A 251 52.55 15.19 10.52
C ARG A 251 52.80 16.61 11.06
N PRO A 252 53.90 16.86 11.77
CA PRO A 252 54.15 18.16 12.40
C PRO A 252 54.52 19.27 11.40
N ASP A 253 54.86 18.92 10.16
CA ASP A 253 55.29 19.82 9.09
C ASP A 253 54.12 20.37 8.23
N VAL A 254 52.87 20.08 8.59
CA VAL A 254 51.70 20.32 7.73
C VAL A 254 50.55 20.99 8.45
N GLU A 255 50.02 22.06 7.85
CA GLU A 255 48.78 22.68 8.30
C GLU A 255 47.58 22.02 7.61
N VAL A 256 46.77 21.27 8.37
CA VAL A 256 45.51 20.70 7.85
C VAL A 256 44.34 21.62 8.21
N VAL A 257 43.59 22.08 7.20
CA VAL A 257 42.49 23.04 7.36
C VAL A 257 41.19 22.45 6.77
N PRO A 258 40.15 22.18 7.58
CA PRO A 258 38.86 21.72 7.06
C PRO A 258 38.05 22.87 6.44
N LEU A 259 37.25 22.57 5.42
CA LEU A 259 36.36 23.52 4.75
C LEU A 259 35.02 22.87 4.34
N TYR A 260 33.98 23.06 5.16
CA TYR A 260 32.62 22.61 4.86
C TYR A 260 31.57 23.57 5.42
N ALA A 261 30.35 23.52 4.88
CA ALA A 261 29.33 24.55 5.08
C ALA A 261 28.94 24.83 6.54
N ARG A 262 29.09 23.84 7.43
CA ARG A 262 28.71 23.93 8.86
C ARG A 262 29.73 24.67 9.71
N LEU A 263 30.97 24.85 9.24
CA LEU A 263 32.02 25.58 9.97
C LEU A 263 31.62 27.02 10.28
N SER A 264 32.13 27.57 11.38
CA SER A 264 31.95 28.98 11.70
C SER A 264 32.62 29.87 10.65
N VAL A 265 32.17 31.12 10.52
CA VAL A 265 32.78 32.09 9.57
C VAL A 265 34.27 32.30 9.86
N ALA A 266 34.68 32.27 11.13
CA ALA A 266 36.10 32.39 11.49
C ALA A 266 36.91 31.20 10.99
N GLU A 267 36.40 29.97 11.13
CA GLU A 267 37.05 28.75 10.64
C GLU A 267 37.07 28.70 9.12
N GLN A 268 35.97 29.06 8.46
CA GLN A 268 35.95 29.18 7.00
C GLN A 268 36.96 30.22 6.52
N ASN A 269 37.11 31.34 7.24
CA ASN A 269 38.05 32.39 6.87
C ASN A 269 39.52 31.99 7.07
N LYS A 270 39.81 31.00 7.92
CA LYS A 270 41.17 30.49 8.13
C LYS A 270 41.80 30.00 6.82
N VAL A 271 40.99 29.50 5.89
CA VAL A 271 41.45 29.04 4.58
C VAL A 271 42.04 30.17 3.71
N PHE A 272 41.69 31.44 3.98
CA PHE A 272 42.21 32.59 3.24
C PHE A 272 43.44 33.23 3.87
N SER A 273 43.78 32.85 5.11
CA SER A 273 44.99 33.35 5.76
C SER A 273 46.23 32.80 5.06
N PRO A 274 47.29 33.59 4.84
CA PRO A 274 48.56 33.06 4.33
C PRO A 274 49.06 31.90 5.21
N SER A 275 49.69 30.88 4.62
CA SER A 275 50.43 29.85 5.35
C SER A 275 51.92 30.07 5.14
N ASP A 276 52.72 29.90 6.20
CA ASP A 276 54.18 29.96 6.12
C ASP A 276 54.81 28.59 5.79
N GLY A 277 53.99 27.55 5.62
CA GLY A 277 54.40 26.16 5.36
C GLY A 277 53.45 25.41 4.42
N ARG A 278 53.57 24.07 4.37
CA ARG A 278 52.73 23.23 3.51
C ARG A 278 51.31 23.07 4.07
N ARG A 279 50.29 23.48 3.31
CA ARG A 279 48.89 23.35 3.72
C ARG A 279 48.13 22.29 2.95
N ILE A 280 47.25 21.58 3.65
CA ILE A 280 46.23 20.71 3.06
C ILE A 280 44.85 21.22 3.47
N VAL A 281 44.05 21.61 2.48
CA VAL A 281 42.66 22.01 2.67
C VAL A 281 41.75 20.84 2.35
N LEU A 282 40.98 20.38 3.34
CA LEU A 282 40.04 19.26 3.19
C LEU A 282 38.63 19.83 3.03
N ALA A 283 38.06 19.75 1.82
CA ALA A 283 36.85 20.48 1.47
C ALA A 283 35.73 19.60 0.91
N THR A 284 34.49 20.03 1.14
CA THR A 284 33.33 19.57 0.35
C THR A 284 33.22 20.38 -0.96
N ASN A 285 32.15 20.19 -1.74
CA ASN A 285 31.84 20.99 -2.92
C ASN A 285 31.68 22.51 -2.66
N VAL A 286 31.77 22.97 -1.41
CA VAL A 286 31.87 24.41 -1.07
C VAL A 286 33.02 25.10 -1.81
N ALA A 287 34.14 24.41 -2.03
CA ALA A 287 35.31 24.95 -2.74
C ALA A 287 35.23 24.85 -4.28
N GLU A 288 34.19 24.23 -4.83
CA GLU A 288 34.12 23.84 -6.25
C GLU A 288 33.86 24.98 -7.23
N THR A 289 33.09 26.00 -6.86
CA THR A 289 32.66 27.11 -7.75
C THR A 289 33.00 28.47 -7.17
N SER A 290 32.27 28.88 -6.13
CA SER A 290 32.18 30.29 -5.70
C SER A 290 33.19 30.71 -4.62
N LEU A 291 34.13 29.83 -4.25
CA LEU A 291 35.22 30.13 -3.31
C LEU A 291 36.59 29.93 -3.98
N THR A 292 37.46 30.92 -3.84
CA THR A 292 38.84 30.85 -4.33
C THR A 292 39.77 30.75 -3.13
N VAL A 293 40.28 29.55 -2.88
CA VAL A 293 41.32 29.35 -1.86
C VAL A 293 42.66 29.78 -2.46
N PRO A 294 43.39 30.73 -1.85
CA PRO A 294 44.70 31.15 -2.33
C PRO A 294 45.74 30.03 -2.14
N GLY A 295 46.79 30.02 -2.96
CA GLY A 295 47.95 29.13 -2.79
C GLY A 295 47.78 27.69 -3.28
N ILE A 296 46.59 27.27 -3.70
CA ILE A 296 46.34 25.91 -4.18
C ILE A 296 47.10 25.63 -5.47
N ARG A 297 48.02 24.68 -5.41
CA ARG A 297 48.80 24.16 -6.56
C ARG A 297 48.42 22.73 -6.93
N TYR A 298 47.84 21.99 -5.99
CA TYR A 298 47.48 20.60 -6.22
C TYR A 298 46.03 20.32 -5.78
N VAL A 299 45.37 19.42 -6.50
CA VAL A 299 44.02 18.94 -6.15
C VAL A 299 44.02 17.43 -6.03
N ILE A 300 43.33 16.91 -5.03
CA ILE A 300 42.99 15.48 -4.91
C ILE A 300 41.46 15.40 -4.95
N ASP A 301 40.91 14.68 -5.93
CA ASP A 301 39.46 14.51 -6.11
C ASP A 301 39.05 13.07 -5.79
N SER A 302 38.29 12.88 -4.71
CA SER A 302 37.66 11.58 -4.38
C SER A 302 36.62 11.15 -5.42
N GLY A 303 36.13 12.07 -6.26
CA GLY A 303 35.19 11.77 -7.33
C GLY A 303 33.74 11.62 -6.89
N THR A 304 33.43 11.84 -5.62
CA THR A 304 32.05 11.78 -5.09
C THR A 304 31.64 13.08 -4.40
N ALA A 305 30.33 13.25 -4.22
CA ALA A 305 29.73 14.36 -3.49
C ALA A 305 28.39 13.96 -2.90
N ARG A 306 27.99 14.63 -1.80
CA ARG A 306 26.65 14.50 -1.24
C ARG A 306 25.68 15.41 -2.00
N ILE A 307 24.70 14.84 -2.69
CA ILE A 307 23.74 15.57 -3.51
C ILE A 307 22.34 15.41 -2.92
N SER A 308 21.60 16.53 -2.74
CA SER A 308 20.20 16.48 -2.28
C SER A 308 19.27 16.02 -3.39
N ARG A 309 18.46 14.99 -3.09
CA ARG A 309 17.47 14.37 -3.99
C ARG A 309 16.13 14.27 -3.29
N TYR A 310 15.08 14.83 -3.89
CA TYR A 310 13.71 14.70 -3.42
C TYR A 310 13.00 13.50 -4.05
N SER A 311 12.35 12.67 -3.24
CA SER A 311 11.52 11.56 -3.70
C SER A 311 10.06 11.96 -3.74
N THR A 312 9.47 12.09 -4.95
CA THR A 312 8.05 12.38 -5.13
C THR A 312 7.12 11.25 -4.64
N ARG A 313 7.63 10.01 -4.49
CA ARG A 313 6.85 8.87 -3.99
C ARG A 313 6.67 8.92 -2.47
N THR A 314 7.76 9.14 -1.76
CA THR A 314 7.79 9.13 -0.29
C THR A 314 7.66 10.53 0.31
N LYS A 315 7.73 11.57 -0.52
CA LYS A 315 7.81 13.00 -0.12
C LYS A 315 8.98 13.31 0.81
N VAL A 316 10.06 12.54 0.71
CA VAL A 316 11.25 12.59 1.59
C VAL A 316 12.46 13.11 0.82
N THR A 317 13.29 13.90 1.50
CA THR A 317 14.60 14.32 1.00
C THR A 317 15.67 13.31 1.40
N ARG A 318 16.46 12.89 0.42
CA ARG A 318 17.60 11.99 0.57
C ARG A 318 18.89 12.75 0.29
N LEU A 319 19.96 12.36 0.96
CA LEU A 319 21.30 12.93 0.78
C LEU A 319 22.32 11.84 0.43
N PRO A 320 22.15 11.12 -0.69
CA PRO A 320 23.10 10.10 -1.11
C PRO A 320 24.47 10.72 -1.43
N VAL A 321 25.51 9.90 -1.26
CA VAL A 321 26.84 10.15 -1.83
C VAL A 321 26.84 9.55 -3.23
N GLU A 322 27.04 10.37 -4.25
CA GLU A 322 26.99 9.99 -5.67
C GLU A 322 28.29 10.41 -6.37
N LYS A 323 28.59 9.79 -7.52
CA LYS A 323 29.71 10.22 -8.39
C LYS A 323 29.44 11.62 -8.93
N VAL A 324 30.46 12.48 -8.95
CA VAL A 324 30.33 13.81 -9.56
C VAL A 324 30.29 13.73 -11.07
N SER A 325 29.63 14.71 -11.71
CA SER A 325 29.62 14.85 -13.17
C SER A 325 31.00 15.21 -13.72
N GLN A 326 31.18 15.03 -15.04
CA GLN A 326 32.43 15.43 -15.71
C GLN A 326 32.70 16.94 -15.54
N ALA A 327 31.67 17.77 -15.66
CA ALA A 327 31.77 19.22 -15.45
C ALA A 327 32.24 19.57 -14.04
N SER A 328 31.65 18.97 -12.99
CA SER A 328 32.11 19.15 -11.61
C SER A 328 33.55 18.70 -11.41
N ALA A 329 33.94 17.54 -11.95
CA ALA A 329 35.32 17.05 -11.87
C ALA A 329 36.32 17.95 -12.62
N ARG A 330 35.93 18.56 -13.75
CA ARG A 330 36.75 19.56 -14.47
C ARG A 330 36.87 20.85 -13.64
N GLN A 331 35.79 21.32 -13.01
CA GLN A 331 35.82 22.50 -12.12
C GLN A 331 36.69 22.30 -10.88
N ARG A 332 36.67 21.09 -10.29
CA ARG A 332 37.55 20.70 -9.18
C ARG A 332 39.01 20.73 -9.62
N ALA A 333 39.35 20.13 -10.76
CA ALA A 333 40.70 20.17 -11.33
C ALA A 333 41.16 21.61 -11.61
N GLY A 334 40.29 22.47 -12.14
CA GLY A 334 40.59 23.88 -12.40
C GLY A 334 40.96 24.70 -11.15
N ARG A 335 40.77 24.18 -9.92
CA ARG A 335 41.15 24.88 -8.69
C ARG A 335 42.66 25.00 -8.49
N CYS A 336 43.46 24.10 -9.05
CA CYS A 336 44.93 24.19 -8.98
C CYS A 336 45.59 24.94 -10.15
N GLY A 337 44.85 25.26 -11.22
CA GLY A 337 45.39 25.94 -12.42
C GLY A 337 45.33 27.48 -12.37
N ARG A 338 45.15 28.09 -11.20
CA ARG A 338 44.83 29.53 -11.08
C ARG A 338 46.03 30.45 -10.91
N VAL A 339 47.05 30.00 -10.17
CA VAL A 339 48.23 30.82 -9.83
C VAL A 339 49.46 30.37 -10.62
N ALA A 340 49.59 29.07 -10.87
CA ALA A 340 50.69 28.43 -11.57
C ALA A 340 50.21 27.08 -12.14
N PRO A 341 51.03 26.39 -12.98
CA PRO A 341 50.72 25.02 -13.41
C PRO A 341 50.52 24.09 -12.21
N GLY A 342 49.45 23.31 -12.24
CA GLY A 342 49.01 22.47 -11.14
C GLY A 342 48.83 21.01 -11.54
N VAL A 343 48.68 20.13 -10.55
CA VAL A 343 48.39 18.70 -10.75
C VAL A 343 47.09 18.36 -10.04
N CYS A 344 46.21 17.62 -10.71
CA CYS A 344 44.99 17.05 -10.15
C CYS A 344 45.08 15.52 -10.16
N ILE A 345 45.06 14.90 -8.97
CA ILE A 345 44.94 13.46 -8.82
C ILE A 345 43.48 13.10 -8.60
N ARG A 346 42.93 12.24 -9.46
CA ARG A 346 41.59 11.66 -9.34
C ARG A 346 41.70 10.25 -8.74
N LEU A 347 40.99 9.99 -7.66
CA LEU A 347 41.03 8.69 -6.97
C LEU A 347 40.12 7.63 -7.62
N TYR A 348 39.91 7.75 -8.93
CA TYR A 348 39.05 6.89 -9.76
C TYR A 348 39.70 6.72 -11.13
N GLY A 349 39.26 5.72 -11.90
CA GLY A 349 39.79 5.41 -13.23
C GLY A 349 39.34 6.41 -14.30
N GLU A 350 40.07 6.45 -15.42
CA GLU A 350 39.70 7.26 -16.59
C GLU A 350 38.39 6.76 -17.23
N ASP A 351 38.23 5.45 -17.39
CA ASP A 351 36.98 4.84 -17.86
C ASP A 351 35.78 5.22 -16.98
N ASP A 352 35.98 5.33 -15.67
CA ASP A 352 34.95 5.80 -14.73
C ASP A 352 34.64 7.30 -14.93
N PHE A 353 35.64 8.11 -15.27
CA PHE A 353 35.42 9.52 -15.61
C PHE A 353 34.58 9.66 -16.88
N ASP A 354 34.93 8.93 -17.93
CA ASP A 354 34.28 9.01 -19.24
C ASP A 354 32.84 8.47 -19.21
N ALA A 355 32.56 7.48 -18.35
CA ALA A 355 31.21 6.93 -18.17
C ALA A 355 30.26 7.83 -17.34
N ARG A 356 30.76 8.88 -16.67
CA ARG A 356 29.93 9.78 -15.87
C ARG A 356 29.08 10.71 -16.73
N PRO A 357 27.91 11.16 -16.22
CA PRO A 357 27.15 12.20 -16.91
C PRO A 357 27.99 13.46 -17.05
N GLU A 358 27.83 14.14 -18.19
CA GLU A 358 28.60 15.34 -18.49
C GLU A 358 28.31 16.47 -17.50
N TYR A 359 27.04 16.60 -17.07
CA TYR A 359 26.57 17.65 -16.18
C TYR A 359 25.76 17.10 -15.00
N THR A 360 25.69 17.88 -13.92
CA THR A 360 24.85 17.59 -12.76
C THR A 360 23.42 18.04 -13.05
N ASP A 361 22.41 17.25 -12.65
CA ASP A 361 21.01 17.63 -12.82
C ASP A 361 20.69 18.96 -12.11
N PRO A 362 19.99 19.89 -12.77
CA PRO A 362 19.57 21.17 -12.16
C PRO A 362 18.66 20.94 -10.96
N GLU A 363 18.65 21.88 -10.02
CA GLU A 363 17.92 21.73 -8.75
C GLU A 363 16.40 21.57 -8.96
N ILE A 364 15.84 22.17 -10.02
CA ILE A 364 14.42 22.04 -10.38
C ILE A 364 13.97 20.61 -10.66
N LEU A 365 14.88 19.73 -11.12
CA LEU A 365 14.56 18.32 -11.39
C LEU A 365 14.67 17.42 -10.15
N ARG A 366 15.22 17.93 -9.04
CA ARG A 366 15.55 17.13 -7.85
C ARG A 366 15.05 17.71 -6.52
N SER A 367 14.21 18.75 -6.56
CA SER A 367 13.65 19.43 -5.38
C SER A 367 12.12 19.42 -5.37
N ASN A 368 11.52 19.81 -4.24
CA ASN A 368 10.07 19.98 -4.14
C ASN A 368 9.67 21.34 -4.74
N LEU A 369 8.68 21.32 -5.64
CA LEU A 369 8.27 22.50 -6.42
C LEU A 369 7.14 23.33 -5.79
N ALA A 370 6.59 22.96 -4.64
CA ALA A 370 5.41 23.62 -4.06
C ALA A 370 5.62 25.13 -3.83
N ALA A 371 6.81 25.54 -3.35
CA ALA A 371 7.12 26.96 -3.16
C ALA A 371 7.13 27.73 -4.49
N VAL A 372 7.72 27.14 -5.52
CA VAL A 372 7.77 27.74 -6.87
C VAL A 372 6.38 27.85 -7.47
N ILE A 373 5.60 26.76 -7.45
CA ILE A 373 4.23 26.75 -7.94
C ILE A 373 3.38 27.81 -7.22
N LEU A 374 3.52 27.94 -5.90
CA LEU A 374 2.81 28.95 -5.11
C LEU A 374 3.16 30.36 -5.59
N SER A 375 4.44 30.65 -5.83
CA SER A 375 4.89 31.93 -6.38
C SER A 375 4.33 32.17 -7.79
N MET A 376 4.30 31.16 -8.67
CA MET A 376 3.74 31.29 -10.02
C MET A 376 2.26 31.62 -10.02
N LEU A 377 1.48 30.91 -9.19
CA LEU A 377 0.06 31.16 -9.03
C LEU A 377 -0.21 32.56 -8.44
N ALA A 378 0.63 33.02 -7.51
CA ALA A 378 0.51 34.36 -6.92
C ALA A 378 0.80 35.47 -7.94
N LEU A 379 1.80 35.26 -8.80
CA LEU A 379 2.20 36.18 -9.87
C LEU A 379 1.36 36.04 -11.15
N LYS A 380 0.51 35.00 -11.24
CA LYS A 380 -0.33 34.67 -12.40
C LYS A 380 0.49 34.43 -13.68
N LEU A 381 1.54 33.61 -13.59
CA LEU A 381 2.48 33.36 -14.70
C LEU A 381 2.04 32.28 -15.70
N GLY A 382 0.78 31.85 -15.63
CA GLY A 382 0.24 30.76 -16.45
C GLY A 382 0.47 29.39 -15.83
N ASP A 383 0.23 28.34 -16.61
CA ASP A 383 0.48 26.97 -16.20
C ASP A 383 2.00 26.72 -16.10
N ILE A 384 2.39 25.96 -15.09
CA ILE A 384 3.80 25.63 -14.85
C ILE A 384 4.38 24.71 -15.94
N ALA A 385 3.54 23.89 -16.57
CA ALA A 385 3.96 23.05 -17.69
C ALA A 385 4.37 23.88 -18.91
N ASP A 386 3.72 25.02 -19.13
CA ASP A 386 3.99 25.94 -20.25
C ASP A 386 5.00 27.03 -19.90
N PHE A 387 5.38 27.15 -18.62
CA PHE A 387 6.32 28.16 -18.19
C PHE A 387 7.70 27.88 -18.80
N PRO A 388 8.38 28.90 -19.36
CA PRO A 388 9.62 28.70 -20.08
C PRO A 388 10.77 28.48 -19.10
N PHE A 389 10.90 27.29 -18.52
CA PHE A 389 12.13 26.90 -17.83
C PHE A 389 13.22 26.56 -18.85
N VAL A 390 14.49 26.75 -18.48
CA VAL A 390 15.62 26.29 -19.31
C VAL A 390 15.56 24.78 -19.51
N GLN A 391 15.23 24.05 -18.45
CA GLN A 391 14.86 22.64 -18.49
C GLN A 391 13.60 22.45 -17.65
N PRO A 392 12.46 22.06 -18.25
CA PRO A 392 11.19 21.96 -17.54
C PRO A 392 11.19 20.79 -16.56
N PRO A 393 10.52 20.93 -15.40
CA PRO A 393 10.33 19.83 -14.46
C PRO A 393 9.42 18.74 -15.02
N GLU A 394 9.60 17.52 -14.53
CA GLU A 394 8.71 16.42 -14.86
C GLU A 394 7.27 16.68 -14.38
N SER A 395 6.26 16.26 -15.16
CA SER A 395 4.85 16.41 -14.79
C SER A 395 4.51 15.76 -13.44
N ARG A 396 5.25 14.73 -13.03
CA ARG A 396 5.08 14.08 -11.73
C ARG A 396 5.49 15.00 -10.58
N ALA A 397 6.58 15.76 -10.72
CA ALA A 397 7.03 16.72 -9.71
C ALA A 397 6.05 17.90 -9.58
N ILE A 398 5.48 18.35 -10.70
CA ILE A 398 4.42 19.36 -10.72
C ILE A 398 3.19 18.88 -9.93
N ARG A 399 2.66 17.69 -10.26
CA ARG A 399 1.50 17.13 -9.56
C ARG A 399 1.74 16.95 -8.06
N ASP A 400 2.95 16.52 -7.68
CA ASP A 400 3.30 16.36 -6.26
C ASP A 400 3.33 17.70 -5.51
N GLY A 401 3.91 18.73 -6.13
CA GLY A 401 3.90 20.10 -5.59
C GLY A 401 2.47 20.66 -5.46
N MET A 402 1.62 20.46 -6.48
CA MET A 402 0.20 20.82 -6.42
C MET A 402 -0.55 20.06 -5.32
N ALA A 403 -0.29 18.77 -5.17
CA ALA A 403 -0.88 17.96 -4.11
C ALA A 403 -0.47 18.49 -2.73
N LEU A 404 0.80 18.87 -2.52
CA LEU A 404 1.23 19.52 -1.27
C LEU A 404 0.53 20.86 -1.05
N LEU A 405 0.38 21.70 -2.07
CA LEU A 405 -0.37 22.95 -1.91
C LEU A 405 -1.84 22.72 -1.57
N SER A 406 -2.46 21.68 -2.14
CA SER A 406 -3.82 21.28 -1.79
C SER A 406 -3.89 20.75 -0.35
N GLU A 407 -2.90 19.96 0.09
CA GLU A 407 -2.76 19.49 1.48
C GLU A 407 -2.68 20.65 2.48
N LEU A 408 -2.01 21.73 2.12
CA LEU A 408 -1.88 22.94 2.96
C LEU A 408 -3.14 23.84 2.88
N GLY A 409 -4.13 23.49 2.06
CA GLY A 409 -5.31 24.31 1.80
C GLY A 409 -4.99 25.59 1.02
N ALA A 410 -3.86 25.62 0.29
CA ALA A 410 -3.37 26.79 -0.43
C ALA A 410 -4.03 26.99 -1.79
N VAL A 411 -4.49 25.91 -2.42
CA VAL A 411 -5.14 25.91 -3.75
C VAL A 411 -6.52 25.28 -3.71
N THR A 412 -7.39 25.66 -4.67
CA THR A 412 -8.76 25.14 -4.80
C THR A 412 -8.84 23.78 -5.49
N ASP A 413 -7.83 23.43 -6.30
CA ASP A 413 -7.75 22.19 -7.07
C ASP A 413 -6.27 21.77 -7.17
N THR A 414 -6.04 20.49 -7.43
CA THR A 414 -4.75 19.86 -7.70
C THR A 414 -4.30 19.97 -9.15
N ASP A 415 -5.19 20.29 -10.10
CA ASP A 415 -4.81 20.57 -11.49
C ASP A 415 -4.21 21.98 -11.61
N SER A 416 -2.98 22.09 -12.11
CA SER A 416 -2.24 23.37 -12.20
C SER A 416 -2.88 24.37 -13.16
N ALA A 417 -3.58 23.90 -14.20
CA ALA A 417 -4.21 24.77 -15.19
C ALA A 417 -5.48 25.46 -14.66
N SER A 418 -6.23 24.79 -13.76
CA SER A 418 -7.49 25.28 -13.19
C SER A 418 -7.31 25.91 -11.80
N ALA A 419 -6.22 25.58 -11.10
CA ALA A 419 -6.01 25.94 -9.71
C ALA A 419 -5.99 27.45 -9.46
N ARG A 420 -6.66 27.85 -8.39
CA ARG A 420 -6.63 29.23 -7.87
C ARG A 420 -6.17 29.23 -6.43
N LEU A 421 -5.48 30.30 -6.03
CA LEU A 421 -5.08 30.48 -4.64
C LEU A 421 -6.31 30.73 -3.75
N THR A 422 -6.38 29.99 -2.65
CA THR A 422 -7.35 30.22 -1.57
C THR A 422 -6.98 31.48 -0.77
N LYS A 423 -7.77 31.82 0.26
CA LYS A 423 -7.36 32.86 1.23
C LYS A 423 -6.05 32.48 1.91
N VAL A 424 -5.89 31.21 2.30
CA VAL A 424 -4.66 30.69 2.90
C VAL A 424 -3.51 30.79 1.88
N GLY A 425 -3.68 30.32 0.66
CA GLY A 425 -2.63 30.35 -0.36
C GLY A 425 -2.12 31.76 -0.67
N ARG A 426 -3.02 32.75 -0.76
CA ARG A 426 -2.63 34.16 -0.94
C ARG A 426 -1.79 34.69 0.22
N THR A 427 -2.10 34.27 1.45
CA THR A 427 -1.31 34.63 2.62
C THR A 427 0.04 33.93 2.63
N LEU A 428 0.07 32.63 2.31
CA LEU A 428 1.33 31.86 2.22
C LEU A 428 2.30 32.47 1.21
N ALA A 429 1.81 32.90 0.05
CA ALA A 429 2.64 33.53 -0.99
C ALA A 429 3.30 34.85 -0.54
N ARG A 430 2.80 35.50 0.52
CA ARG A 430 3.39 36.72 1.09
C ARG A 430 4.43 36.43 2.16
N LEU A 431 4.51 35.19 2.67
CA LEU A 431 5.44 34.80 3.73
C LEU A 431 6.78 34.32 3.13
N PRO A 432 7.94 34.80 3.62
CA PRO A 432 9.25 34.47 3.06
C PRO A 432 9.84 33.17 3.63
N VAL A 433 9.03 32.11 3.66
CA VAL A 433 9.38 30.77 4.18
C VAL A 433 8.74 29.68 3.34
N ASP A 434 9.18 28.43 3.55
CA ASP A 434 8.54 27.26 2.97
C ASP A 434 7.01 27.26 3.24
N PRO A 435 6.16 26.88 2.28
CA PRO A 435 4.70 26.88 2.44
C PRO A 435 4.21 26.11 3.67
N ARG A 436 4.90 25.03 4.08
CA ARG A 436 4.54 24.28 5.30
C ARG A 436 4.74 25.14 6.55
N LEU A 437 5.88 25.80 6.67
CA LEU A 437 6.16 26.71 7.79
C LEU A 437 5.21 27.91 7.79
N GLY A 438 4.89 28.44 6.60
CA GLY A 438 3.89 29.48 6.45
C GLY A 438 2.51 29.02 6.94
N ARG A 439 2.11 27.78 6.64
CA ARG A 439 0.83 27.21 7.09
C ARG A 439 0.76 27.07 8.61
N MET A 440 1.88 26.72 9.25
CA MET A 440 2.00 26.71 10.72
C MET A 440 1.80 28.10 11.30
N LEU A 441 2.38 29.15 10.70
CA LEU A 441 2.19 30.52 11.16
C LEU A 441 0.74 30.97 11.04
N VAL A 442 0.06 30.63 9.94
CA VAL A 442 -1.39 30.88 9.77
C VAL A 442 -2.18 30.20 10.90
N ALA A 443 -1.92 28.91 11.16
CA ALA A 443 -2.60 28.18 12.23
C ALA A 443 -2.28 28.72 13.62
N GLY A 444 -1.03 29.14 13.87
CA GLY A 444 -0.62 29.74 15.13
C GLY A 444 -1.33 31.06 15.40
N HIS A 445 -1.63 31.84 14.36
CA HIS A 445 -2.48 33.02 14.47
C HIS A 445 -3.93 32.65 14.82
N GLU A 446 -4.50 31.66 14.12
CA GLU A 446 -5.87 31.17 14.35
C GLU A 446 -6.07 30.59 15.75
N ASN A 447 -5.07 29.89 16.28
CA ASN A 447 -5.08 29.24 17.59
C ASN A 447 -4.54 30.12 18.73
N GLY A 448 -4.12 31.35 18.45
CA GLY A 448 -3.65 32.30 19.46
C GLY A 448 -2.27 32.00 20.07
N CYS A 449 -1.41 31.23 19.40
CA CYS A 449 -0.06 30.87 19.86
C CYS A 449 1.06 31.32 18.90
N LEU A 450 0.78 32.37 18.12
CA LEU A 450 1.66 32.86 17.05
C LEU A 450 3.06 33.27 17.54
N ASP A 451 3.18 33.80 18.75
CA ASP A 451 4.47 34.18 19.37
C ASP A 451 5.42 32.98 19.49
N HIS A 452 4.92 31.83 19.92
CA HIS A 452 5.70 30.58 20.02
C HIS A 452 5.93 29.93 18.66
N VAL A 453 4.93 29.94 17.77
CA VAL A 453 5.06 29.34 16.44
C VAL A 453 6.03 30.13 15.55
N LEU A 454 6.14 31.45 15.72
CA LEU A 454 7.16 32.28 15.06
C LEU A 454 8.58 31.85 15.43
N VAL A 455 8.82 31.54 16.70
CA VAL A 455 10.10 31.04 17.20
C VAL A 455 10.44 29.71 16.54
N ILE A 456 9.49 28.77 16.53
CA ILE A 456 9.66 27.43 15.95
C ILE A 456 9.87 27.51 14.44
N ALA A 457 9.01 28.22 13.71
CA ALA A 457 9.13 28.36 12.26
C ALA A 457 10.47 28.99 11.84
N ALA A 458 10.95 29.99 12.60
CA ALA A 458 12.27 30.57 12.37
C ALA A 458 13.41 29.58 12.67
N ALA A 459 13.26 28.71 13.67
CA ALA A 459 14.23 27.68 14.00
C ALA A 459 14.32 26.61 12.90
N LEU A 460 13.17 26.11 12.45
CA LEU A 460 13.08 25.05 11.42
C LEU A 460 13.57 25.52 10.04
N ALA A 461 13.48 26.81 9.75
CA ALA A 461 13.98 27.39 8.50
C ALA A 461 15.51 27.56 8.45
N LEU A 462 16.22 27.26 9.55
CA LEU A 462 17.66 27.45 9.69
C LEU A 462 18.33 26.15 10.18
N PRO A 463 19.65 26.00 9.97
CA PRO A 463 20.40 24.93 10.63
C PRO A 463 20.30 25.07 12.15
N ASP A 464 20.22 23.93 12.85
CA ASP A 464 20.12 23.90 14.32
C ASP A 464 21.27 24.71 14.95
N VAL A 465 20.93 25.51 15.96
CA VAL A 465 21.88 26.35 16.71
C VAL A 465 22.76 25.52 17.64
N ARG A 466 22.31 24.32 18.02
CA ARG A 466 23.03 23.39 18.90
C ARG A 466 24.14 22.68 18.13
N GLU A 467 25.29 22.54 18.79
CA GLU A 467 26.46 21.87 18.25
C GLU A 467 26.72 20.57 19.00
N PHE A 468 27.05 19.52 18.27
CA PHE A 468 27.43 18.23 18.85
C PHE A 468 28.83 17.84 18.33
N PRO A 469 29.91 18.49 18.85
CA PRO A 469 31.27 18.10 18.52
C PRO A 469 31.49 16.62 18.87
N SER A 470 32.23 15.88 18.04
CA SER A 470 32.42 14.43 18.24
C SER A 470 33.21 14.12 19.52
N ASP A 471 34.20 14.94 19.83
CA ASP A 471 35.07 14.87 21.01
C ASP A 471 34.36 15.27 22.31
N LYS A 472 33.29 16.07 22.22
CA LYS A 472 32.54 16.61 23.38
C LYS A 472 31.06 16.27 23.33
N ARG A 473 30.70 15.16 22.68
CA ARG A 473 29.29 14.81 22.39
C ARG A 473 28.46 14.62 23.65
N ASP A 474 29.02 13.99 24.68
CA ASP A 474 28.33 13.76 25.95
C ASP A 474 28.13 15.07 26.72
N ALA A 475 29.15 15.93 26.74
CA ALA A 475 29.08 17.25 27.37
C ALA A 475 28.06 18.16 26.67
N ALA A 476 28.04 18.17 25.33
CA ALA A 476 27.04 18.90 24.54
C ALA A 476 25.62 18.38 24.80
N THR A 477 25.45 17.05 24.81
CA THR A 477 24.15 16.42 25.11
C THR A 477 23.65 16.78 26.50
N ALA A 478 24.53 16.76 27.51
CA ALA A 478 24.20 17.18 28.86
C ALA A 478 23.85 18.68 28.95
N ALA A 479 24.62 19.54 28.26
CA ALA A 479 24.38 20.97 28.21
C ALA A 479 23.02 21.31 27.56
N HIS A 480 22.62 20.60 26.52
CA HIS A 480 21.36 20.87 25.81
C HIS A 480 20.15 20.23 26.48
N LYS A 481 20.34 19.17 27.28
CA LYS A 481 19.26 18.49 28.01
C LYS A 481 18.50 19.42 28.96
N LYS A 482 19.12 20.50 29.45
CA LYS A 482 18.45 21.51 30.31
C LYS A 482 17.31 22.26 29.63
N HIS A 483 17.26 22.25 28.29
CA HIS A 483 16.19 22.84 27.50
C HIS A 483 15.18 21.80 26.99
N ALA A 484 15.33 20.52 27.35
CA ALA A 484 14.42 19.49 26.90
C ALA A 484 13.06 19.65 27.60
N VAL A 485 11.99 19.65 26.81
CA VAL A 485 10.61 19.62 27.30
C VAL A 485 10.07 18.20 27.11
N PRO A 486 9.55 17.52 28.15
CA PRO A 486 9.01 16.17 28.03
C PRO A 486 8.01 16.07 26.88
N GLY A 487 8.20 15.07 26.01
CA GLY A 487 7.31 14.82 24.88
C GLY A 487 7.43 15.79 23.69
N SER A 488 8.29 16.81 23.70
CA SER A 488 8.34 17.77 22.58
C SER A 488 9.70 18.47 22.39
N GLU A 489 10.36 18.20 21.26
CA GLU A 489 11.56 18.93 20.86
C GLU A 489 11.24 20.34 20.33
N PHE A 490 10.05 20.56 19.78
CA PHE A 490 9.58 21.89 19.35
C PHE A 490 9.44 22.85 20.54
N LEU A 491 8.86 22.38 21.65
CA LEU A 491 8.78 23.18 22.87
C LEU A 491 10.15 23.38 23.51
N GLY A 492 11.07 22.41 23.32
CA GLY A 492 12.47 22.60 23.68
C GLY A 492 13.15 23.75 22.92
N GLN A 493 12.77 24.01 21.67
CA GLN A 493 13.24 25.18 20.93
C GLN A 493 12.70 26.49 21.52
N VAL A 494 11.42 26.52 21.92
CA VAL A 494 10.83 27.68 22.61
C VAL A 494 11.54 27.93 23.95
N GLN A 495 11.80 26.88 24.73
CA GLN A 495 12.54 26.97 25.99
C GLN A 495 13.98 27.49 25.79
N LEU A 496 14.68 26.96 24.79
CA LEU A 496 16.02 27.41 24.42
C LEU A 496 16.01 28.89 23.98
N TRP A 497 15.02 29.28 23.18
CA TRP A 497 14.87 30.66 22.74
C TRP A 497 14.67 31.62 23.91
N SER A 498 13.75 31.32 24.82
CA SER A 498 13.49 32.14 26.01
C SER A 498 14.75 32.30 26.86
N TYR A 499 15.47 31.20 27.10
CA TYR A 499 16.77 31.23 27.78
C TYR A 499 17.78 32.14 27.06
N LEU A 500 17.93 32.01 25.74
CA LEU A 500 18.87 32.82 24.96
C LEU A 500 18.49 34.31 24.97
N GLN A 501 17.19 34.66 24.93
CA GLN A 501 16.76 36.06 25.04
C GLN A 501 17.08 36.64 26.42
N GLU A 502 16.84 35.88 27.49
CA GLU A 502 17.17 36.27 28.87
C GLU A 502 18.67 36.50 29.02
N GLN A 503 19.50 35.54 28.63
CA GLN A 503 20.96 35.68 28.71
C GLN A 503 21.49 36.83 27.86
N ARG A 504 20.93 37.06 26.67
CA ARG A 504 21.32 38.20 25.83
C ARG A 504 20.96 39.54 26.47
N SER A 505 19.87 39.60 27.23
CA SER A 505 19.46 40.82 27.94
C SER A 505 20.30 41.08 29.20
N ALA A 506 20.74 40.01 29.88
CA ALA A 506 21.51 40.09 31.12
C ALA A 506 23.02 40.28 30.92
N LEU A 507 23.57 39.78 29.81
CA LEU A 507 25.02 39.75 29.54
C LEU A 507 25.45 40.78 28.49
N SER A 508 26.68 41.25 28.58
CA SER A 508 27.29 41.99 27.46
C SER A 508 27.44 41.08 26.22
N SER A 509 27.53 41.68 25.03
CA SER A 509 27.68 40.94 23.75
C SER A 509 28.82 39.91 23.77
N ASN A 510 29.98 40.27 24.34
CA ASN A 510 31.12 39.37 24.47
C ASN A 510 30.90 38.25 25.50
N GLN A 511 30.26 38.56 26.63
CA GLN A 511 29.92 37.54 27.64
C GLN A 511 28.88 36.55 27.11
N PHE A 512 27.85 37.04 26.41
CA PHE A 512 26.82 36.21 25.79
C PHE A 512 27.41 35.29 24.72
N ARG A 513 28.33 35.78 23.88
CA ARG A 513 29.05 34.95 22.92
C ARG A 513 29.83 33.82 23.61
N ARG A 514 30.62 34.15 24.64
CA ARG A 514 31.36 33.14 25.43
C ARG A 514 30.44 32.14 26.13
N GLN A 515 29.26 32.57 26.58
CA GLN A 515 28.23 31.70 27.15
C GLN A 515 27.75 30.68 26.11
N CYS A 516 27.39 31.14 24.90
CA CYS A 516 26.95 30.27 23.82
C CYS A 516 28.03 29.23 23.48
N GLU A 517 29.29 29.66 23.34
CA GLU A 517 30.43 28.78 23.06
C GLU A 517 30.62 27.71 24.17
N ARG A 518 30.51 28.10 25.45
CA ARG A 518 30.62 27.15 26.58
C ARG A 518 29.52 26.11 26.62
N GLU A 519 28.35 26.44 26.07
CA GLU A 519 27.16 25.58 26.08
C GLU A 519 26.92 24.89 24.73
N PHE A 520 27.92 24.89 23.85
CA PHE A 520 27.85 24.26 22.53
C PHE A 520 26.69 24.81 21.70
N ILE A 521 26.52 26.13 21.70
CA ILE A 521 25.52 26.87 20.92
C ILE A 521 26.25 27.79 19.95
N HIS A 522 25.97 27.64 18.66
CA HIS A 522 26.60 28.42 17.60
C HIS A 522 26.06 29.87 17.59
N PHE A 523 26.82 30.81 18.16
CA PHE A 523 26.43 32.22 18.32
C PHE A 523 25.90 32.90 17.04
N LEU A 524 26.53 32.69 15.88
CA LEU A 524 26.04 33.31 14.63
C LEU A 524 24.68 32.75 14.19
N ARG A 525 24.39 31.45 14.38
CA ARG A 525 23.09 30.87 14.05
C ARG A 525 22.00 31.36 15.00
N VAL A 526 22.35 31.61 16.27
CA VAL A 526 21.45 32.30 17.21
C VAL A 526 21.10 33.69 16.70
N ARG A 527 22.08 34.46 16.21
CA ARG A 527 21.83 35.77 15.60
C ARG A 527 20.94 35.66 14.36
N GLU A 528 21.19 34.69 13.48
CA GLU A 528 20.36 34.45 12.30
C GLU A 528 18.93 34.04 12.67
N TRP A 529 18.76 33.21 13.71
CA TRP A 529 17.45 32.86 14.25
C TRP A 529 16.72 34.10 14.76
N ILE A 530 17.41 34.99 15.48
CA ILE A 530 16.87 36.27 15.93
C ILE A 530 16.44 37.16 14.77
N ASP A 531 17.29 37.29 13.76
CA ASP A 531 17.02 38.16 12.62
C ASP A 531 15.88 37.60 11.75
N LEU A 532 15.79 36.29 11.58
CA LEU A 532 14.67 35.63 10.91
C LEU A 532 13.37 35.80 11.68
N HIS A 533 13.38 35.56 12.99
CA HIS A 533 12.22 35.78 13.85
C HIS A 533 11.72 37.23 13.73
N ARG A 534 12.61 38.22 13.78
CA ARG A 534 12.26 39.64 13.58
C ARG A 534 11.71 39.92 12.19
N GLN A 535 12.27 39.30 11.15
CA GLN A 535 11.76 39.45 9.77
C GLN A 535 10.34 38.88 9.64
N LEU A 536 10.11 37.68 10.18
CA LEU A 536 8.78 37.06 10.17
C LEU A 536 7.80 37.88 11.00
N THR A 537 8.19 38.33 12.19
CA THR A 537 7.41 39.23 13.05
C THR A 537 6.97 40.50 12.30
N ARG A 538 7.87 41.13 11.54
CA ARG A 538 7.51 42.29 10.70
C ARG A 538 6.53 41.90 9.61
N THR A 539 6.81 40.80 8.89
CA THR A 539 5.95 40.34 7.80
C THR A 539 4.53 40.01 8.26
N VAL A 540 4.37 39.37 9.42
CA VAL A 540 3.04 39.05 9.95
C VAL A 540 2.32 40.29 10.49
N ARG A 541 3.06 41.29 11.01
CA ARG A 541 2.47 42.59 11.35
C ARG A 541 2.00 43.36 10.11
N ASP A 542 2.74 43.28 9.00
CA ASP A 542 2.33 43.82 7.69
C ASP A 542 1.11 43.06 7.08
N LEU A 543 0.73 41.93 7.68
CA LEU A 543 -0.51 41.19 7.40
C LEU A 543 -1.64 41.53 8.39
N ASP A 544 -1.45 42.54 9.25
CA ASP A 544 -2.36 42.96 10.32
C ASP A 544 -2.60 41.88 11.40
N TRP A 545 -1.66 40.93 11.56
CA TRP A 545 -1.76 39.91 12.60
C TRP A 545 -1.25 40.42 13.94
N HIS A 546 -2.01 40.09 14.99
CA HIS A 546 -1.66 40.41 16.37
C HIS A 546 -0.80 39.30 16.97
N ILE A 547 0.23 39.68 17.72
CA ILE A 547 1.18 38.76 18.37
C ILE A 547 1.15 39.04 19.89
N PRO A 548 0.13 38.55 20.60
CA PRO A 548 0.12 38.64 22.05
C PRO A 548 1.22 37.75 22.63
N THR A 549 1.84 38.19 23.73
CA THR A 549 2.68 37.29 24.54
C THR A 549 1.75 36.34 25.29
N THR A 550 1.90 35.04 25.07
CA THR A 550 1.01 34.03 25.67
C THR A 550 1.78 33.01 26.51
N GLU A 551 1.09 32.37 27.45
CA GLU A 551 1.65 31.20 28.12
C GLU A 551 1.83 30.05 27.13
N VAL A 552 2.79 29.16 27.37
CA VAL A 552 3.09 28.04 26.48
C VAL A 552 1.99 26.98 26.57
N ASP A 553 1.03 27.02 25.65
CA ASP A 553 0.06 25.95 25.45
C ASP A 553 0.58 24.93 24.42
N ALA A 554 1.04 23.79 24.93
CA ALA A 554 1.53 22.68 24.11
C ALA A 554 0.52 22.20 23.07
N THR A 555 -0.77 22.14 23.42
CA THR A 555 -1.82 21.64 22.53
C THR A 555 -2.06 22.62 21.39
N ALA A 556 -2.21 23.91 21.69
CA ALA A 556 -2.39 24.95 20.66
C ALA A 556 -1.17 25.04 19.72
N ILE A 557 0.04 24.92 20.25
CA ILE A 557 1.27 24.90 19.44
C ILE A 557 1.32 23.66 18.56
N HIS A 558 1.14 22.46 19.12
CA HIS A 558 1.25 21.21 18.35
C HIS A 558 0.18 21.07 17.27
N THR A 559 -1.07 21.45 17.58
CA THR A 559 -2.16 21.49 16.57
C THR A 559 -1.84 22.47 15.43
N SER A 560 -1.23 23.62 15.74
CA SER A 560 -0.78 24.57 14.73
C SER A 560 0.34 24.01 13.84
N LEU A 561 1.33 23.34 14.45
CA LEU A 561 2.43 22.70 13.71
C LEU A 561 1.93 21.56 12.80
N LEU A 562 0.96 20.76 13.25
CA LEU A 562 0.39 19.66 12.48
C LEU A 562 -0.13 20.11 11.12
N THR A 563 -0.68 21.32 11.00
CA THR A 563 -1.21 21.84 9.73
C THR A 563 -0.16 21.93 8.61
N GLY A 564 1.12 22.07 8.93
CA GLY A 564 2.23 22.01 7.96
C GLY A 564 2.95 20.65 7.90
N LEU A 565 2.71 19.78 8.88
CA LEU A 565 3.42 18.52 9.11
C LEU A 565 2.54 17.27 8.98
N LEU A 566 1.35 17.37 8.37
CA LEU A 566 0.42 16.23 8.20
C LEU A 566 1.05 15.03 7.48
N THR A 567 2.06 15.24 6.64
CA THR A 567 2.79 14.15 5.97
C THR A 567 3.87 13.51 6.84
N ASN A 568 4.27 14.16 7.93
CA ASN A 568 5.42 13.80 8.75
C ASN A 568 4.96 13.27 10.12
N ILE A 569 3.83 12.57 10.13
CA ILE A 569 3.30 11.88 11.32
C ILE A 569 3.62 10.38 11.25
N GLY A 570 3.62 9.71 12.41
CA GLY A 570 3.66 8.26 12.46
C GLY A 570 3.07 7.67 13.73
N ALA A 571 2.57 6.44 13.59
CA ALA A 571 2.06 5.61 14.68
C ALA A 571 3.07 4.50 14.99
N ARG A 572 3.45 4.34 16.25
CA ARG A 572 4.44 3.33 16.69
C ARG A 572 3.89 1.92 16.45
N GLN A 573 4.70 1.03 15.89
CA GLN A 573 4.32 -0.35 15.64
C GLN A 573 4.54 -1.21 16.90
N GLY A 574 3.46 -1.44 17.66
CA GLY A 574 3.50 -2.23 18.90
C GLY A 574 4.52 -1.68 19.91
N ASP A 575 5.39 -2.57 20.39
CA ASP A 575 6.47 -2.25 21.34
C ASP A 575 7.82 -1.97 20.66
N THR A 576 7.84 -1.88 19.33
CA THR A 576 9.07 -1.56 18.58
C THR A 576 9.39 -0.05 18.65
N ARG A 577 10.61 0.32 18.26
CA ARG A 577 11.01 1.73 18.04
C ARG A 577 10.71 2.22 16.61
N GLU A 578 10.00 1.42 15.81
CA GLU A 578 9.62 1.73 14.44
C GLU A 578 8.21 2.34 14.39
N PHE A 579 8.02 3.30 13.49
CA PHE A 579 6.77 4.01 13.26
C PHE A 579 6.27 3.74 11.85
N LEU A 580 4.97 3.47 11.73
CA LEU A 580 4.24 3.51 10.48
C LEU A 580 3.90 4.98 10.18
N GLY A 581 4.58 5.55 9.20
CA GLY A 581 4.34 6.88 8.69
C GLY A 581 3.36 6.92 7.52
N THR A 582 3.11 8.12 7.03
CA THR A 582 2.24 8.33 5.86
C THR A 582 2.77 7.58 4.63
N ARG A 583 1.87 7.16 3.75
CA ARG A 583 2.15 6.44 2.49
C ARG A 583 2.92 5.13 2.70
N GLY A 584 2.71 4.48 3.85
CA GLY A 584 3.34 3.20 4.19
C GLY A 584 4.83 3.31 4.51
N THR A 585 5.35 4.51 4.73
CA THR A 585 6.76 4.70 5.14
C THR A 585 6.98 4.10 6.52
N LYS A 586 8.19 3.57 6.75
CA LYS A 586 8.64 3.11 8.06
C LYS A 586 9.82 3.94 8.48
N PHE A 587 9.78 4.50 9.68
CA PHE A 587 10.86 5.35 10.19
C PHE A 587 11.09 5.12 11.67
N ALA A 588 12.25 5.55 12.16
CA ALA A 588 12.57 5.60 13.57
C ALA A 588 12.92 7.02 14.01
N ILE A 589 12.77 7.35 15.29
CA ILE A 589 13.27 8.62 15.82
C ILE A 589 14.80 8.63 15.76
N PHE A 590 15.40 9.74 15.30
CA PHE A 590 16.85 9.89 15.24
C PHE A 590 17.49 9.62 16.62
N PRO A 591 18.56 8.80 16.73
CA PRO A 591 19.14 8.41 18.02
C PRO A 591 19.60 9.58 18.89
N GLY A 592 19.97 10.72 18.29
CA GLY A 592 20.33 11.93 19.02
C GLY A 592 19.16 12.64 19.71
N SER A 593 17.91 12.25 19.42
CA SER A 593 16.73 12.78 20.11
C SER A 593 16.59 12.17 21.51
N PHE A 594 16.20 12.98 22.50
CA PHE A 594 15.88 12.46 23.84
C PHE A 594 14.61 11.59 23.86
N LEU A 595 13.74 11.71 22.84
CA LEU A 595 12.54 10.89 22.67
C LEU A 595 12.83 9.52 22.04
N SER A 596 14.05 9.27 21.54
CA SER A 596 14.43 7.99 20.94
C SER A 596 14.45 6.81 21.94
N SER A 597 14.72 7.12 23.22
CA SER A 597 14.82 6.12 24.29
C SER A 597 13.45 5.58 24.73
N LYS A 598 12.45 6.48 24.83
CA LYS A 598 11.06 6.18 25.18
C LYS A 598 10.13 6.83 24.15
N PRO A 599 10.01 6.24 22.94
CA PRO A 599 9.22 6.81 21.85
C PRO A 599 7.73 6.85 22.19
N PRO A 600 7.02 7.98 21.98
CA PRO A 600 5.57 8.09 22.11
C PRO A 600 4.81 7.15 21.15
N ALA A 601 3.53 6.89 21.42
CA ALA A 601 2.68 6.07 20.56
C ALA A 601 2.41 6.74 19.20
N PHE A 602 2.22 8.05 19.19
CA PHE A 602 2.08 8.86 17.98
C PHE A 602 3.03 10.03 18.04
N VAL A 603 3.66 10.32 16.91
CA VAL A 603 4.59 11.44 16.78
C VAL A 603 4.34 12.25 15.52
N MET A 604 4.66 13.54 15.58
CA MET A 604 4.98 14.34 14.40
C MET A 604 6.49 14.63 14.39
N ALA A 605 7.04 14.81 13.19
CA ALA A 605 8.42 15.20 12.97
C ALA A 605 8.49 16.46 12.11
N ALA A 606 9.47 17.32 12.34
CA ALA A 606 9.71 18.45 11.43
C ALA A 606 10.15 17.91 10.06
N ASP A 607 11.09 16.97 10.07
CA ASP A 607 11.66 16.38 8.87
C ASP A 607 11.80 14.87 8.98
N LEU A 608 11.58 14.20 7.86
CA LEU A 608 11.93 12.79 7.64
C LEU A 608 13.10 12.76 6.66
N MET A 609 14.24 12.23 7.09
CA MET A 609 15.47 12.20 6.29
C MET A 609 16.02 10.78 6.21
N GLU A 610 16.32 10.34 5.00
CA GLU A 610 16.92 9.03 4.76
C GLU A 610 18.44 9.15 4.76
N THR A 611 19.09 8.44 5.71
CA THR A 611 20.55 8.28 5.77
C THR A 611 20.89 6.80 5.61
N SER A 612 21.13 6.06 6.69
CA SER A 612 21.20 4.58 6.66
C SER A 612 19.82 3.92 6.63
N ARG A 613 18.83 4.62 7.20
CA ARG A 613 17.40 4.34 7.11
C ARG A 613 16.65 5.67 7.26
N LEU A 614 15.33 5.63 7.17
CA LEU A 614 14.49 6.81 7.37
C LEU A 614 14.43 7.19 8.85
N PHE A 615 14.90 8.40 9.17
CA PHE A 615 14.87 8.95 10.53
C PHE A 615 13.99 10.20 10.62
N ALA A 616 13.25 10.29 11.72
CA ALA A 616 12.53 11.48 12.13
C ALA A 616 13.42 12.41 12.96
N HIS A 617 13.49 13.67 12.54
CA HIS A 617 14.24 14.72 13.20
C HIS A 617 13.30 15.79 13.74
N THR A 618 13.60 16.30 14.94
CA THR A 618 12.78 17.26 15.69
C THR A 618 11.35 16.75 15.86
N VAL A 619 11.12 15.97 16.91
CA VAL A 619 9.89 15.21 17.13
C VAL A 619 9.08 15.69 18.32
N ALA A 620 7.76 15.50 18.27
CA ALA A 620 6.87 15.66 19.41
C ALA A 620 5.80 14.57 19.45
N ALA A 621 5.39 14.21 20.65
CA ALA A 621 4.21 13.41 20.91
C ALA A 621 2.96 14.17 20.49
N ILE A 622 2.01 13.47 19.85
CA ILE A 622 0.74 14.05 19.39
C ILE A 622 -0.42 13.13 19.75
N ASN A 623 -1.63 13.70 19.82
CA ASN A 623 -2.87 12.92 19.89
C ASN A 623 -3.47 12.74 18.48
N PRO A 624 -3.99 11.54 18.15
CA PRO A 624 -4.58 11.28 16.83
C PRO A 624 -5.80 12.17 16.52
N GLU A 625 -6.54 12.61 17.53
CA GLU A 625 -7.68 13.54 17.37
C GLU A 625 -7.24 14.90 16.83
N TRP A 626 -6.06 15.38 17.23
CA TRP A 626 -5.48 16.63 16.72
C TRP A 626 -5.16 16.52 15.24
N VAL A 627 -4.67 15.35 14.83
CA VAL A 627 -4.37 15.04 13.43
C VAL A 627 -5.67 14.97 12.62
N GLU A 628 -6.70 14.27 13.12
CA GLU A 628 -8.01 14.18 12.45
C GLU A 628 -8.60 15.57 12.22
N SER A 629 -8.58 16.44 13.24
CA SER A 629 -9.06 17.82 13.15
C SER A 629 -8.25 18.66 12.17
N ALA A 630 -6.91 18.63 12.26
CA ALA A 630 -6.04 19.41 11.39
C ALA A 630 -6.10 18.97 9.92
N ALA A 631 -6.34 17.68 9.67
CA ALA A 631 -6.46 17.12 8.33
C ALA A 631 -7.84 17.35 7.69
N GLY A 632 -8.91 17.47 8.47
CA GLY A 632 -10.25 17.80 7.97
C GLY A 632 -10.76 16.81 6.92
N ASP A 633 -10.89 17.27 5.68
CA ASP A 633 -11.36 16.47 4.53
C ASP A 633 -10.27 15.56 3.94
N LEU A 634 -9.01 15.72 4.34
CA LEU A 634 -7.90 14.88 3.86
C LEU A 634 -7.91 13.48 4.47
N VAL A 635 -8.65 13.25 5.57
CA VAL A 635 -8.74 11.91 6.16
C VAL A 635 -9.70 11.04 5.38
N THR A 636 -9.34 9.77 5.22
CA THR A 636 -10.21 8.75 4.66
C THR A 636 -11.04 8.12 5.79
N ARG A 637 -12.37 8.17 5.64
CA ARG A 637 -13.34 7.60 6.56
C ARG A 637 -14.00 6.38 5.93
N THR A 638 -13.97 5.25 6.63
CA THR A 638 -14.64 4.01 6.20
C THR A 638 -15.61 3.57 7.29
N TYR A 639 -16.80 3.15 6.89
CA TYR A 639 -17.88 2.76 7.80
C TYR A 639 -18.19 1.27 7.65
N SER A 640 -18.43 0.57 8.75
CA SER A 640 -18.79 -0.84 8.78
C SER A 640 -19.91 -1.13 9.79
N GLU A 641 -20.58 -2.27 9.60
CA GLU A 641 -21.62 -2.81 10.49
C GLU A 641 -22.74 -1.80 10.84
N PRO A 642 -23.47 -1.26 9.84
CA PRO A 642 -24.64 -0.44 10.13
C PRO A 642 -25.72 -1.29 10.82
N HIS A 643 -26.16 -0.88 12.01
CA HIS A 643 -27.10 -1.63 12.83
C HIS A 643 -28.06 -0.72 13.61
N TRP A 644 -29.27 -1.19 13.87
CA TRP A 644 -30.21 -0.49 14.75
C TRP A 644 -29.76 -0.55 16.21
N SER A 645 -29.70 0.61 16.88
CA SER A 645 -29.47 0.68 18.32
C SER A 645 -30.74 1.06 19.05
N THR A 646 -31.42 0.09 19.69
CA THR A 646 -32.61 0.34 20.51
C THR A 646 -32.38 1.41 21.59
N ARG A 647 -31.18 1.44 22.20
CA ARG A 647 -30.83 2.43 23.24
C ARG A 647 -30.73 3.87 22.69
N ARG A 648 -30.22 4.06 21.48
CA ARG A 648 -30.10 5.39 20.85
C ARG A 648 -31.28 5.73 19.94
N ALA A 649 -32.14 4.74 19.66
CA ALA A 649 -33.25 4.81 18.72
C ALA A 649 -32.83 5.39 17.35
N ALA A 650 -31.68 4.95 16.87
CA ALA A 650 -31.07 5.36 15.60
C ALA A 650 -30.16 4.25 15.06
N VAL A 651 -29.90 4.28 13.75
CA VAL A 651 -28.90 3.42 13.12
C VAL A 651 -27.50 3.93 13.45
N MET A 652 -26.67 3.03 13.95
CA MET A 652 -25.27 3.26 14.34
C MET A 652 -24.36 2.45 13.43
N ALA A 653 -23.14 2.91 13.22
CA ALA A 653 -22.10 2.17 12.52
C ALA A 653 -20.76 2.35 13.25
N TYR A 654 -19.76 1.54 12.88
CA TYR A 654 -18.39 1.75 13.28
C TYR A 654 -17.63 2.50 12.19
N GLU A 655 -16.93 3.56 12.59
CA GLU A 655 -16.08 4.37 11.74
C GLU A 655 -14.61 4.08 12.02
N ARG A 656 -13.85 3.92 10.95
CA ARG A 656 -12.39 3.91 10.95
C ARG A 656 -11.90 5.13 10.18
N VAL A 657 -10.94 5.85 10.76
CA VAL A 657 -10.36 7.07 10.18
C VAL A 657 -8.86 6.87 10.00
N SER A 658 -8.37 7.19 8.81
CA SER A 658 -6.93 7.16 8.50
C SER A 658 -6.51 8.39 7.71
N LEU A 659 -5.25 8.80 7.89
CA LEU A 659 -4.63 9.85 7.09
C LEU A 659 -3.44 9.26 6.34
N TYR A 660 -3.53 9.22 5.00
CA TYR A 660 -2.49 8.68 4.13
C TYR A 660 -1.97 7.31 4.57
N GLY A 661 -2.85 6.42 5.04
CA GLY A 661 -2.50 5.07 5.51
C GLY A 661 -2.12 4.96 6.98
N VAL A 662 -1.93 6.07 7.71
CA VAL A 662 -1.76 6.03 9.18
C VAL A 662 -3.13 5.93 9.85
N PRO A 663 -3.41 4.86 10.62
CA PRO A 663 -4.68 4.73 11.34
C PRO A 663 -4.75 5.74 12.49
N LEU A 664 -5.71 6.66 12.45
CA LEU A 664 -5.96 7.65 13.50
C LEU A 664 -7.02 7.14 14.48
N VAL A 665 -8.10 6.58 13.94
CA VAL A 665 -9.20 5.98 14.69
C VAL A 665 -9.40 4.57 14.16
N VAL A 666 -9.15 3.56 15.00
CA VAL A 666 -9.32 2.15 14.61
C VAL A 666 -10.80 1.79 14.53
N GLN A 667 -11.59 2.20 15.53
CA GLN A 667 -13.01 1.92 15.62
C GLN A 667 -13.71 2.93 16.54
N ARG A 668 -14.61 3.77 16.00
CA ARG A 668 -15.45 4.72 16.74
C ARG A 668 -16.91 4.52 16.36
N ARG A 669 -17.81 4.46 17.34
CA ARG A 669 -19.25 4.33 17.04
C ARG A 669 -19.84 5.68 16.63
N VAL A 670 -20.48 5.75 15.47
CA VAL A 670 -21.06 6.99 14.92
C VAL A 670 -22.52 6.82 14.52
N HIS A 671 -23.25 7.93 14.45
CA HIS A 671 -24.60 7.96 13.90
C HIS A 671 -24.52 7.77 12.39
N TYR A 672 -25.14 6.72 11.87
CA TYR A 672 -25.06 6.37 10.45
C TYR A 672 -26.07 7.15 9.58
N GLY A 673 -27.14 7.67 10.20
CA GLY A 673 -28.20 8.43 9.53
C GLY A 673 -27.71 9.56 8.61
N PRO A 674 -26.82 10.47 9.05
CA PRO A 674 -26.28 11.53 8.20
C PRO A 674 -25.30 11.05 7.12
N ILE A 675 -24.80 9.82 7.23
CA ILE A 675 -23.72 9.27 6.42
C ILE A 675 -24.31 8.53 5.22
N ASP A 676 -25.26 7.63 5.49
CA ASP A 676 -26.09 6.99 4.48
C ASP A 676 -27.55 6.99 4.95
N PRO A 677 -28.32 8.03 4.57
CA PRO A 677 -29.72 8.14 4.94
C PRO A 677 -30.57 7.00 4.38
N LYS A 678 -30.25 6.50 3.19
CA LYS A 678 -31.05 5.48 2.52
C LYS A 678 -30.96 4.15 3.28
N THR A 679 -29.75 3.66 3.47
CA THR A 679 -29.50 2.42 4.23
C THR A 679 -29.99 2.55 5.67
N SER A 680 -29.82 3.73 6.29
CA SER A 680 -30.33 3.98 7.65
C SER A 680 -31.86 3.95 7.74
N ARG A 681 -32.57 4.36 6.68
CA ARG A 681 -34.03 4.27 6.64
C ARG A 681 -34.51 2.83 6.49
N GLU A 682 -33.89 2.06 5.59
CA GLU A 682 -34.22 0.65 5.39
C GLU A 682 -34.04 -0.14 6.69
N ILE A 683 -32.91 0.07 7.39
CA ILE A 683 -32.66 -0.55 8.70
C ILE A 683 -33.66 -0.03 9.74
N PHE A 684 -33.99 1.27 9.74
CA PHE A 684 -35.01 1.80 10.65
C PHE A 684 -36.37 1.12 10.43
N ILE A 685 -36.87 1.01 9.20
CA ILE A 685 -38.17 0.37 8.94
C ILE A 685 -38.12 -1.10 9.36
N THR A 686 -37.12 -1.84 8.89
CA THR A 686 -36.98 -3.29 9.13
C THR A 686 -36.83 -3.61 10.62
N GLU A 687 -35.90 -2.94 11.31
CA GLU A 687 -35.57 -3.30 12.68
C GLU A 687 -36.47 -2.60 13.71
N ALA A 688 -36.80 -1.32 13.47
CA ALA A 688 -37.54 -0.51 14.43
C ALA A 688 -39.05 -0.74 14.34
N LEU A 689 -39.61 -0.75 13.12
CA LEU A 689 -41.05 -0.78 12.87
C LEU A 689 -41.59 -2.19 12.59
N VAL A 690 -40.91 -2.97 11.75
CA VAL A 690 -41.33 -4.34 11.39
C VAL A 690 -40.96 -5.30 12.53
N ALA A 691 -39.68 -5.45 12.84
CA ALA A 691 -39.21 -6.34 13.92
C ALA A 691 -39.50 -5.83 15.35
N GLY A 692 -40.15 -4.67 15.50
CA GLY A 692 -40.60 -4.12 16.78
C GLY A 692 -39.48 -3.74 17.77
N LYS A 693 -38.22 -3.57 17.34
CA LYS A 693 -37.09 -3.26 18.24
C LYS A 693 -37.05 -1.81 18.70
N TRP A 694 -38.07 -1.01 18.40
CA TRP A 694 -38.24 0.35 18.88
C TRP A 694 -39.32 0.47 19.95
N ARG A 695 -38.89 0.80 21.18
CA ARG A 695 -39.79 1.05 22.31
C ARG A 695 -40.45 2.42 22.15
N SER A 696 -41.58 2.45 21.43
CA SER A 696 -42.37 3.65 21.21
C SER A 696 -43.63 3.69 22.08
N ARG A 697 -44.18 4.89 22.30
CA ARG A 697 -45.47 5.11 22.97
C ARG A 697 -46.58 5.50 21.99
N HIS A 698 -46.30 5.50 20.68
CA HIS A 698 -47.29 5.83 19.66
C HIS A 698 -48.43 4.80 19.63
N ALA A 699 -49.67 5.26 19.47
CA ALA A 699 -50.85 4.41 19.51
C ALA A 699 -50.86 3.34 18.41
N PHE A 700 -50.44 3.68 17.18
CA PHE A 700 -50.40 2.75 16.06
C PHE A 700 -49.46 1.56 16.31
N VAL A 701 -48.36 1.74 17.07
CA VAL A 701 -47.43 0.64 17.37
C VAL A 701 -48.10 -0.43 18.22
N ARG A 702 -48.95 -0.01 19.17
CA ARG A 702 -49.74 -0.95 19.99
C ARG A 702 -50.86 -1.58 19.17
N HIS A 703 -51.60 -0.77 18.41
CA HIS A 703 -52.67 -1.25 17.53
C HIS A 703 -52.16 -2.29 16.53
N ASN A 704 -51.05 -2.01 15.84
CA ASN A 704 -50.47 -2.93 14.88
C ASN A 704 -49.96 -4.21 15.54
N ALA A 705 -49.32 -4.12 16.71
CA ALA A 705 -48.90 -5.30 17.45
C ALA A 705 -50.08 -6.18 17.90
N GLU A 706 -51.22 -5.56 18.29
CA GLU A 706 -52.46 -6.27 18.62
C GLU A 706 -53.09 -6.93 17.38
N ILE A 707 -53.11 -6.26 16.23
CA ILE A 707 -53.62 -6.82 14.96
C ILE A 707 -52.73 -7.97 14.47
N ILE A 708 -51.40 -7.81 14.50
CA ILE A 708 -50.44 -8.85 14.11
C ILE A 708 -50.59 -10.06 15.04
N SER A 709 -50.58 -9.86 16.36
CA SER A 709 -50.76 -10.94 17.33
C SER A 709 -52.15 -11.61 17.20
N SER A 710 -53.19 -10.85 16.89
CA SER A 710 -54.54 -11.41 16.67
C SER A 710 -54.61 -12.22 15.37
N ALA A 711 -53.91 -11.79 14.31
CA ALA A 711 -53.80 -12.51 13.05
C ALA A 711 -53.01 -13.80 13.22
N GLU A 712 -51.87 -13.77 13.90
CA GLU A 712 -51.07 -14.95 14.28
C GLU A 712 -51.92 -15.95 15.10
N ASP A 713 -52.69 -15.46 16.09
CA ASP A 713 -53.61 -16.28 16.87
C ASP A 713 -54.77 -16.87 16.04
N LEU A 714 -55.19 -16.20 14.96
CA LEU A 714 -56.24 -16.65 14.04
C LEU A 714 -55.72 -17.68 13.05
N GLU A 715 -54.49 -17.50 12.55
CA GLU A 715 -53.75 -18.49 11.76
C GLU A 715 -53.53 -19.79 12.55
N HIS A 716 -53.09 -19.66 13.81
CA HIS A 716 -52.90 -20.79 14.71
C HIS A 716 -54.20 -21.55 15.01
N ARG A 717 -55.34 -20.85 15.09
CA ARG A 717 -56.66 -21.46 15.36
C ARG A 717 -57.34 -22.04 14.12
N ALA A 718 -57.20 -21.40 12.96
CA ALA A 718 -57.87 -21.79 11.73
C ALA A 718 -57.07 -22.79 10.88
N ARG A 719 -55.79 -23.06 11.21
CA ARG A 719 -54.86 -23.86 10.37
C ARG A 719 -54.84 -23.40 8.89
N ARG A 720 -55.08 -22.10 8.68
CA ARG A 720 -54.96 -21.38 7.41
C ARG A 720 -53.76 -20.47 7.55
N ARG A 721 -52.86 -20.48 6.56
CA ARG A 721 -51.60 -19.73 6.61
C ARG A 721 -51.63 -18.43 5.81
N ASP A 722 -52.80 -18.07 5.28
CA ASP A 722 -52.97 -16.95 4.35
C ASP A 722 -53.61 -15.73 5.04
N LEU A 723 -53.53 -15.65 6.39
CA LEU A 723 -54.27 -14.65 7.18
C LEU A 723 -53.37 -13.59 7.85
N GLY A 724 -52.04 -13.68 7.75
CA GLY A 724 -51.05 -12.75 8.29
C GLY A 724 -50.29 -11.95 7.22
N LEU A 725 -49.90 -10.71 7.55
CA LEU A 725 -49.04 -9.88 6.70
C LEU A 725 -47.57 -10.29 6.89
N SER A 726 -46.84 -10.54 5.81
CA SER A 726 -45.40 -10.87 5.84
C SER A 726 -44.53 -9.66 6.22
N ASP A 727 -43.31 -9.90 6.72
CA ASP A 727 -42.33 -8.84 7.02
C ASP A 727 -42.05 -7.93 5.81
N ALA A 728 -42.07 -8.49 4.60
CA ALA A 728 -41.90 -7.75 3.36
C ALA A 728 -43.11 -6.83 3.07
N GLU A 729 -44.34 -7.32 3.27
CA GLU A 729 -45.55 -6.51 3.12
C GLU A 729 -45.66 -5.43 4.20
N LEU A 730 -45.23 -5.73 5.43
CA LEU A 730 -45.11 -4.75 6.51
C LEU A 730 -44.05 -3.70 6.18
N PHE A 731 -42.90 -4.11 5.63
CA PHE A 731 -41.88 -3.19 5.15
C PHE A 731 -42.45 -2.27 4.07
N ASP A 732 -43.07 -2.81 3.02
CA ASP A 732 -43.67 -2.05 1.91
C ASP A 732 -44.79 -1.12 2.41
N PHE A 733 -45.60 -1.57 3.36
CA PHE A 733 -46.64 -0.77 4.01
C PHE A 733 -46.06 0.49 4.66
N TYR A 734 -44.99 0.34 5.46
CA TYR A 734 -44.31 1.46 6.09
C TYR A 734 -43.49 2.28 5.08
N ASP A 735 -42.84 1.63 4.12
CA ASP A 735 -42.02 2.28 3.10
C ASP A 735 -42.83 3.27 2.25
N ALA A 736 -44.02 2.86 1.84
CA ALA A 736 -44.93 3.68 1.05
C ALA A 736 -45.45 4.93 1.80
N ARG A 737 -45.43 4.92 3.14
CA ARG A 737 -46.09 5.94 3.99
C ARG A 737 -45.11 6.81 4.78
N VAL A 738 -43.98 6.24 5.20
CA VAL A 738 -42.96 6.92 5.99
C VAL A 738 -41.98 7.63 5.04
N PRO A 739 -41.82 8.97 5.11
CA PRO A 739 -40.99 9.70 4.16
C PRO A 739 -39.51 9.31 4.13
N PRO A 740 -38.79 9.55 3.02
CA PRO A 740 -37.37 9.20 2.86
C PRO A 740 -36.41 9.83 3.89
N ASN A 741 -36.75 10.97 4.49
CA ASN A 741 -35.91 11.65 5.48
C ASN A 741 -36.04 11.08 6.91
N VAL A 742 -36.93 10.10 7.12
CA VAL A 742 -37.14 9.47 8.42
C VAL A 742 -36.15 8.32 8.61
N VAL A 743 -34.98 8.65 9.17
CA VAL A 743 -33.87 7.69 9.39
C VAL A 743 -33.60 7.35 10.87
N SER A 744 -34.45 7.84 11.77
CA SER A 744 -34.33 7.62 13.22
C SER A 744 -35.67 7.84 13.91
N ALA A 745 -35.81 7.38 15.16
CA ALA A 745 -36.99 7.65 15.97
C ALA A 745 -37.27 9.15 16.14
N ARG A 746 -36.22 9.98 16.30
CA ARG A 746 -36.39 11.44 16.42
C ARG A 746 -36.95 12.05 15.13
N HIS A 747 -36.49 11.58 13.98
CA HIS A 747 -37.03 12.01 12.69
C HIS A 747 -38.48 11.57 12.53
N PHE A 748 -38.78 10.32 12.93
CA PHE A 748 -40.13 9.78 12.92
C PHE A 748 -41.07 10.60 13.80
N ASP A 749 -40.70 10.86 15.06
CA ASP A 749 -41.51 11.63 16.01
C ASP A 749 -41.81 13.04 15.51
N SER A 750 -40.83 13.69 14.88
CA SER A 750 -40.98 15.01 14.29
C SER A 750 -41.99 15.02 13.14
N TRP A 751 -41.91 14.02 12.25
CA TRP A 751 -42.84 13.84 11.15
C TRP A 751 -44.25 13.44 11.63
N TRP A 752 -44.33 12.47 12.55
CA TRP A 752 -45.58 11.92 13.07
C TRP A 752 -46.43 12.96 13.81
N LYS A 753 -45.80 13.96 14.47
CA LYS A 753 -46.52 15.10 15.07
C LYS A 753 -47.41 15.86 14.09
N LYS A 754 -47.03 15.90 12.81
CA LYS A 754 -47.82 16.55 11.76
C LYS A 754 -48.71 15.54 11.05
N ALA A 755 -48.15 14.42 10.60
CA ALA A 755 -48.87 13.40 9.85
C ALA A 755 -50.00 12.76 10.69
N GLY A 756 -49.71 12.36 11.93
CA GLY A 756 -50.69 11.76 12.83
C GLY A 756 -51.76 12.73 13.36
N ARG A 757 -51.58 14.05 13.21
CA ARG A 757 -52.66 15.03 13.45
C ARG A 757 -53.63 15.11 12.27
N ALA A 758 -53.11 14.97 11.06
CA ALA A 758 -53.92 14.99 9.85
C ALA A 758 -54.68 13.65 9.67
N ASP A 759 -54.00 12.54 9.93
CA ASP A 759 -54.57 11.19 9.89
C ASP A 759 -53.93 10.33 10.99
N PRO A 760 -54.60 10.18 12.16
CA PRO A 760 -54.13 9.33 13.25
C PRO A 760 -54.05 7.84 12.89
N THR A 761 -54.74 7.42 11.83
CA THR A 761 -54.83 6.03 11.36
C THR A 761 -53.88 5.71 10.20
N LEU A 762 -53.09 6.69 9.75
CA LEU A 762 -52.20 6.58 8.57
C LEU A 762 -51.32 5.31 8.59
N LEU A 763 -50.88 4.90 9.77
CA LEU A 763 -50.01 3.73 9.96
C LEU A 763 -50.72 2.56 10.67
N ASN A 764 -52.03 2.60 10.86
CA ASN A 764 -52.77 1.49 11.46
C ASN A 764 -52.98 0.38 10.42
N LEU A 765 -52.70 -0.86 10.81
CA LEU A 765 -53.11 -2.03 10.04
C LEU A 765 -54.63 -2.24 10.18
N SER A 766 -55.29 -2.62 9.08
CA SER A 766 -56.74 -2.89 9.03
C SER A 766 -57.01 -4.37 8.74
N VAL A 767 -58.12 -4.89 9.27
CA VAL A 767 -58.55 -6.28 9.08
C VAL A 767 -58.83 -6.59 7.60
N ASP A 768 -59.30 -5.61 6.83
CA ASP A 768 -59.57 -5.75 5.40
C ASP A 768 -58.30 -5.91 4.54
N MET A 769 -57.11 -5.62 5.10
CA MET A 769 -55.83 -5.94 4.46
C MET A 769 -55.43 -7.41 4.66
N LEU A 770 -56.23 -8.19 5.42
CA LEU A 770 -56.10 -9.64 5.63
C LEU A 770 -57.05 -10.38 4.66
N GLY A 771 -56.68 -10.49 3.37
CA GLY A 771 -57.18 -11.47 2.37
C GLY A 771 -58.70 -11.57 2.02
N SER A 772 -59.03 -11.38 0.74
CA SER A 772 -60.37 -11.49 0.10
C SER A 772 -60.75 -12.89 -0.44
N ASP A 773 -62.06 -13.07 -0.67
CA ASP A 773 -62.87 -14.31 -0.76
C ASP A 773 -62.94 -15.01 -2.15
N ASP A 774 -61.81 -15.47 -2.70
CA ASP A 774 -61.81 -16.46 -3.79
C ASP A 774 -60.86 -17.61 -3.44
N GLY A 775 -61.41 -18.63 -2.77
CA GLY A 775 -60.65 -19.77 -2.26
C GLY A 775 -60.45 -20.87 -3.32
N PRO A 776 -59.25 -21.45 -3.43
CA PRO A 776 -58.98 -22.54 -4.37
C PRO A 776 -59.74 -23.83 -4.00
N SER A 777 -60.01 -24.67 -5.00
CA SER A 777 -60.69 -25.96 -4.83
C SER A 777 -59.84 -26.92 -3.99
N ALA A 778 -60.46 -27.84 -3.22
CA ALA A 778 -59.74 -28.92 -2.55
C ALA A 778 -58.94 -29.82 -3.53
N ALA A 779 -59.26 -29.76 -4.82
CA ALA A 779 -58.49 -30.41 -5.89
C ALA A 779 -57.17 -29.68 -6.21
N ASP A 780 -57.09 -28.37 -5.96
CA ASP A 780 -55.91 -27.54 -6.25
C ASP A 780 -54.84 -27.69 -5.15
N PHE A 781 -55.26 -27.94 -3.91
CA PHE A 781 -54.41 -28.16 -2.74
C PHE A 781 -54.80 -29.45 -1.99
N PRO A 782 -54.43 -30.63 -2.52
CA PRO A 782 -54.82 -31.92 -1.96
C PRO A 782 -54.21 -32.19 -0.57
N GLU A 783 -54.91 -32.88 0.32
CA GLU A 783 -54.37 -33.23 1.66
C GLU A 783 -53.28 -34.32 1.62
N ALA A 784 -53.11 -35.01 0.49
CA ALA A 784 -52.16 -36.09 0.35
C ALA A 784 -51.55 -36.19 -1.05
N TRP A 785 -50.28 -36.60 -1.11
CA TRP A 785 -49.55 -36.91 -2.32
C TRP A 785 -49.53 -38.42 -2.58
N GLN A 786 -49.97 -38.85 -3.76
CA GLN A 786 -50.03 -40.26 -4.15
C GLN A 786 -48.85 -40.62 -5.08
N GLN A 787 -48.06 -41.62 -4.72
CA GLN A 787 -47.05 -42.25 -5.56
C GLN A 787 -47.25 -43.77 -5.57
N GLY A 788 -47.78 -44.31 -6.67
CA GLY A 788 -48.17 -45.73 -6.74
C GLY A 788 -49.21 -46.06 -5.67
N GLU A 789 -48.94 -47.07 -4.84
CA GLU A 789 -49.79 -47.46 -3.71
C GLU A 789 -49.51 -46.65 -2.43
N THR A 790 -48.43 -45.84 -2.40
CA THR A 790 -48.02 -45.06 -1.23
C THR A 790 -48.73 -43.70 -1.18
N ARG A 791 -49.41 -43.42 -0.06
CA ARG A 791 -50.08 -42.15 0.22
C ARG A 791 -49.32 -41.37 1.30
N LEU A 792 -48.86 -40.16 0.98
CA LEU A 792 -48.09 -39.29 1.86
C LEU A 792 -48.93 -38.07 2.24
N GLU A 793 -48.90 -37.63 3.49
CA GLU A 793 -49.64 -36.45 3.95
C GLU A 793 -48.96 -35.15 3.42
N LEU A 794 -49.76 -34.16 3.02
CA LEU A 794 -49.28 -32.82 2.64
C LEU A 794 -49.67 -31.80 3.72
N ARG A 795 -48.71 -31.00 4.16
CA ARG A 795 -48.91 -29.85 5.07
C ARG A 795 -48.50 -28.57 4.37
N TYR A 796 -49.34 -27.55 4.41
CA TYR A 796 -49.16 -26.31 3.69
C TYR A 796 -48.70 -25.20 4.64
N ASN A 797 -47.41 -24.81 4.54
CA ASN A 797 -46.63 -23.60 4.94
C ASN A 797 -47.01 -22.29 4.24
N PHE A 798 -47.29 -21.19 4.91
CA PHE A 798 -47.25 -19.88 4.28
C PHE A 798 -46.76 -18.91 5.33
N SER A 799 -45.45 -18.81 5.42
CA SER A 799 -44.72 -17.98 6.37
C SER A 799 -43.39 -17.63 5.71
N PRO A 800 -43.33 -16.53 4.92
CA PRO A 800 -42.16 -16.15 4.15
C PRO A 800 -40.87 -16.15 4.97
N GLY A 801 -39.91 -16.99 4.57
CA GLY A 801 -38.62 -17.16 5.26
C GLY A 801 -38.60 -18.23 6.36
N ALA A 802 -39.74 -18.88 6.66
CA ALA A 802 -39.76 -20.06 7.51
C ALA A 802 -39.20 -21.29 6.75
N PRO A 803 -38.49 -22.21 7.42
CA PRO A 803 -37.87 -23.36 6.75
C PRO A 803 -38.85 -24.37 6.11
N ASP A 804 -40.15 -24.27 6.38
CA ASP A 804 -41.19 -25.12 5.80
C ASP A 804 -42.21 -24.34 4.94
N ASP A 805 -41.94 -23.06 4.63
CA ASP A 805 -42.77 -22.16 3.80
C ASP A 805 -43.11 -22.76 2.43
N GLY A 806 -44.38 -22.83 2.03
CA GLY A 806 -44.83 -23.60 0.87
C GLY A 806 -45.36 -25.01 1.21
N VAL A 807 -45.19 -25.98 0.31
CA VAL A 807 -45.80 -27.33 0.50
C VAL A 807 -44.78 -28.28 1.13
N THR A 808 -45.12 -28.86 2.28
CA THR A 808 -44.31 -29.88 2.96
C THR A 808 -44.95 -31.27 2.84
N VAL A 809 -44.23 -32.22 2.25
CA VAL A 809 -44.60 -33.64 2.26
C VAL A 809 -44.18 -34.27 3.58
N VAL A 810 -45.14 -34.77 4.33
CA VAL A 810 -44.91 -35.48 5.60
C VAL A 810 -44.73 -36.96 5.32
N ILE A 811 -43.54 -37.45 5.64
CA ILE A 811 -43.11 -38.81 5.33
C ILE A 811 -42.84 -39.53 6.65
N PRO A 812 -43.64 -40.57 7.01
CA PRO A 812 -43.29 -41.46 8.10
C PRO A 812 -41.89 -42.03 7.88
N ARG A 813 -41.07 -42.05 8.93
CA ARG A 813 -39.67 -42.49 8.85
C ARG A 813 -39.55 -43.88 8.21
N ALA A 814 -40.46 -44.80 8.52
CA ALA A 814 -40.50 -46.14 7.92
C ALA A 814 -40.68 -46.13 6.38
N LEU A 815 -41.37 -45.13 5.84
CA LEU A 815 -41.68 -45.00 4.42
C LEU A 815 -40.65 -44.16 3.65
N LEU A 816 -39.77 -43.42 4.32
CA LEU A 816 -38.81 -42.51 3.72
C LEU A 816 -37.85 -43.14 2.70
N SER A 817 -37.47 -44.41 2.87
CA SER A 817 -36.67 -45.14 1.88
C SER A 817 -37.43 -45.52 0.61
N HIS A 818 -38.77 -45.49 0.62
CA HIS A 818 -39.65 -45.94 -0.47
C HIS A 818 -40.29 -44.78 -1.27
N VAL A 819 -40.10 -43.53 -0.82
CA VAL A 819 -40.54 -42.34 -1.57
C VAL A 819 -39.52 -42.01 -2.66
N HIS A 820 -39.99 -41.73 -3.87
CA HIS A 820 -39.15 -41.38 -5.02
C HIS A 820 -39.21 -39.87 -5.29
N ASP A 821 -38.11 -39.27 -5.72
CA ASP A 821 -38.04 -37.82 -5.98
C ASP A 821 -38.91 -37.37 -7.19
N GLY A 822 -39.37 -38.33 -8.02
CA GLY A 822 -40.10 -38.06 -9.24
C GLY A 822 -41.48 -37.40 -9.03
N GLY A 823 -41.71 -36.28 -9.72
CA GLY A 823 -42.99 -35.59 -9.81
C GLY A 823 -43.21 -34.48 -8.77
N PHE A 824 -42.36 -34.35 -7.74
CA PHE A 824 -42.46 -33.26 -6.76
C PHE A 824 -42.10 -31.89 -7.35
N ASP A 825 -41.29 -31.89 -8.41
CA ASP A 825 -40.93 -30.72 -9.22
C ASP A 825 -42.13 -30.06 -9.92
N TRP A 826 -43.29 -30.74 -9.98
CA TRP A 826 -44.55 -30.20 -10.49
C TRP A 826 -45.39 -29.48 -9.44
N LEU A 827 -45.01 -29.50 -8.17
CA LEU A 827 -45.83 -29.03 -7.04
C LEU A 827 -47.28 -29.56 -7.07
N VAL A 828 -48.13 -28.99 -6.22
CA VAL A 828 -49.58 -29.22 -6.21
C VAL A 828 -50.26 -28.42 -7.34
N PRO A 829 -51.43 -28.86 -7.85
CA PRO A 829 -52.06 -28.22 -9.00
C PRO A 829 -52.26 -26.70 -8.87
N GLY A 830 -52.65 -26.21 -7.69
CA GLY A 830 -52.89 -24.79 -7.42
C GLY A 830 -51.67 -23.87 -7.53
N MET A 831 -50.45 -24.42 -7.51
CA MET A 831 -49.21 -23.64 -7.54
C MET A 831 -48.45 -23.73 -8.88
N ARG A 832 -48.97 -24.50 -9.85
CA ARG A 832 -48.27 -24.78 -11.12
C ARG A 832 -48.11 -23.57 -12.03
N SER A 833 -49.16 -22.76 -12.18
CA SER A 833 -49.12 -21.56 -13.02
C SER A 833 -48.10 -20.54 -12.46
N GLU A 834 -48.07 -20.36 -11.13
CA GLU A 834 -47.09 -19.50 -10.47
C GLU A 834 -45.66 -20.03 -10.61
N LEU A 835 -45.45 -21.34 -10.38
CA LEU A 835 -44.17 -22.02 -10.55
C LEU A 835 -43.61 -21.87 -11.98
N ALA A 836 -44.42 -22.18 -12.99
CA ALA A 836 -44.02 -22.04 -14.39
C ALA A 836 -43.74 -20.57 -14.77
N THR A 837 -44.51 -19.63 -14.24
CA THR A 837 -44.29 -18.19 -14.43
C THR A 837 -42.96 -17.73 -13.83
N ALA A 838 -42.64 -18.16 -12.61
CA ALA A 838 -41.38 -17.86 -11.94
C ALA A 838 -40.18 -18.47 -12.68
N LEU A 839 -40.34 -19.71 -13.18
CA LEU A 839 -39.35 -20.36 -14.04
C LEU A 839 -39.10 -19.56 -15.34
N ILE A 840 -40.14 -19.10 -16.05
CA ILE A 840 -39.96 -18.24 -17.25
C ILE A 840 -39.28 -16.91 -16.89
N LYS A 841 -39.61 -16.31 -15.74
CA LYS A 841 -38.96 -15.08 -15.26
C LYS A 841 -37.47 -15.26 -14.94
N SER A 842 -37.05 -16.49 -14.64
CA SER A 842 -35.66 -16.87 -14.35
C SER A 842 -34.78 -16.99 -15.62
N LEU A 843 -35.39 -17.02 -16.81
CA LEU A 843 -34.68 -17.10 -18.08
C LEU A 843 -33.77 -15.88 -18.34
N PRO A 844 -32.66 -16.03 -19.08
CA PRO A 844 -31.81 -14.94 -19.51
C PRO A 844 -32.60 -13.81 -20.19
N LYS A 845 -32.17 -12.56 -19.97
CA LYS A 845 -32.86 -11.33 -20.41
C LYS A 845 -33.29 -11.34 -21.89
N GLY A 846 -32.49 -11.96 -22.77
CA GLY A 846 -32.80 -12.09 -24.20
C GLY A 846 -33.98 -13.00 -24.50
N LEU A 847 -34.04 -14.18 -23.88
CA LEU A 847 -35.12 -15.16 -24.04
C LEU A 847 -36.40 -14.68 -23.34
N ARG A 848 -36.28 -14.16 -22.11
CA ARG A 848 -37.41 -13.67 -21.32
C ARG A 848 -38.18 -12.52 -21.99
N LYS A 849 -37.50 -11.67 -22.77
CA LYS A 849 -38.13 -10.53 -23.47
C LYS A 849 -39.17 -10.97 -24.50
N SER A 850 -38.97 -12.13 -25.12
CA SER A 850 -39.88 -12.71 -26.11
C SER A 850 -41.12 -13.37 -25.48
N MET A 851 -41.07 -13.63 -24.17
CA MET A 851 -42.12 -14.31 -23.39
C MET A 851 -42.74 -13.34 -22.36
N SER A 852 -43.17 -12.17 -22.83
CA SER A 852 -43.83 -11.15 -22.01
C SER A 852 -45.28 -10.98 -22.45
N PRO A 853 -46.28 -11.06 -21.55
CA PRO A 853 -46.18 -11.37 -20.12
C PRO A 853 -45.87 -12.86 -19.85
N ALA A 854 -44.98 -13.15 -18.90
CA ALA A 854 -44.50 -14.51 -18.61
C ALA A 854 -45.63 -15.50 -18.24
N GLN A 855 -46.65 -15.02 -17.52
CA GLN A 855 -47.77 -15.84 -17.07
C GLN A 855 -48.56 -16.45 -18.23
N ARG A 856 -48.82 -15.67 -19.28
CA ARG A 856 -49.52 -16.17 -20.48
C ARG A 856 -48.79 -17.34 -21.13
N TYR A 857 -47.46 -17.29 -21.18
CA TYR A 857 -46.65 -18.36 -21.79
C TYR A 857 -46.51 -19.57 -20.87
N ALA A 858 -46.54 -19.36 -19.55
CA ALA A 858 -46.62 -20.44 -18.57
C ALA A 858 -47.92 -21.23 -18.72
N ASP A 859 -49.06 -20.55 -18.79
CA ASP A 859 -50.38 -21.20 -18.93
C ASP A 859 -50.48 -21.96 -20.27
N LEU A 860 -50.06 -21.35 -21.39
CA LEU A 860 -50.06 -21.99 -22.71
C LEU A 860 -49.16 -23.24 -22.78
N ALA A 861 -48.02 -23.22 -22.08
CA ALA A 861 -47.13 -24.38 -22.02
C ALA A 861 -47.73 -25.47 -21.13
N LEU A 862 -48.31 -25.11 -19.97
CA LEU A 862 -48.94 -26.06 -19.05
C LEU A 862 -50.15 -26.77 -19.66
N ASP A 863 -50.95 -26.09 -20.49
CA ASP A 863 -52.11 -26.69 -21.19
C ASP A 863 -51.73 -27.83 -22.14
N GLN A 864 -50.50 -27.82 -22.66
CA GLN A 864 -49.99 -28.84 -23.59
C GLN A 864 -49.23 -29.97 -22.88
N LEU A 865 -48.97 -29.81 -21.57
CA LEU A 865 -48.19 -30.76 -20.80
C LEU A 865 -49.08 -31.69 -19.98
N THR A 866 -48.70 -32.96 -19.91
CA THR A 866 -49.32 -33.92 -19.00
C THR A 866 -48.54 -33.94 -17.68
N PRO A 867 -49.13 -33.51 -16.55
CA PRO A 867 -48.42 -33.42 -15.28
C PRO A 867 -47.79 -34.76 -14.85
N ARG A 868 -46.57 -34.70 -14.30
CA ARG A 868 -45.80 -35.85 -13.75
C ARG A 868 -45.42 -36.95 -14.76
N SER A 869 -45.65 -36.76 -16.06
CA SER A 869 -45.22 -37.70 -17.11
C SER A 869 -43.72 -37.61 -17.44
N GLU A 870 -43.14 -36.43 -17.26
CA GLU A 870 -41.71 -36.10 -17.38
C GLU A 870 -41.36 -34.95 -16.41
N ALA A 871 -40.09 -34.60 -16.26
CA ALA A 871 -39.67 -33.49 -15.39
C ALA A 871 -40.12 -32.12 -15.93
N LEU A 872 -40.58 -31.22 -15.07
CA LEU A 872 -41.24 -29.96 -15.44
C LEU A 872 -40.34 -29.04 -16.27
N VAL A 873 -39.08 -28.83 -15.87
CA VAL A 873 -38.17 -27.88 -16.55
C VAL A 873 -37.82 -28.35 -17.98
N PRO A 874 -37.47 -29.62 -18.23
CA PRO A 874 -37.33 -30.14 -19.59
C PRO A 874 -38.61 -30.04 -20.43
N ALA A 875 -39.76 -30.34 -19.82
CA ALA A 875 -41.06 -30.28 -20.48
C ALA A 875 -41.41 -28.83 -20.90
N LEU A 876 -41.25 -27.87 -19.98
CA LEU A 876 -41.42 -26.44 -20.25
C LEU A 876 -40.44 -25.93 -21.30
N ALA A 877 -39.16 -26.34 -21.25
CA ALA A 877 -38.17 -25.94 -22.24
C ALA A 877 -38.56 -26.41 -23.65
N ARG A 878 -39.06 -27.65 -23.77
CA ARG A 878 -39.53 -28.24 -25.02
C ARG A 878 -40.77 -27.52 -25.56
N GLU A 879 -41.80 -27.33 -24.74
CA GLU A 879 -43.04 -26.67 -25.17
C GLU A 879 -42.83 -25.18 -25.46
N LEU A 880 -42.09 -24.46 -24.61
CA LEU A 880 -41.79 -23.06 -24.85
C LEU A 880 -40.91 -22.85 -26.09
N SER A 881 -40.00 -23.78 -26.39
CA SER A 881 -39.25 -23.77 -27.65
C SER A 881 -40.15 -23.96 -28.86
N SER A 882 -41.16 -24.84 -28.75
CA SER A 882 -42.17 -25.07 -29.79
C SER A 882 -43.05 -23.83 -30.01
N ILE A 883 -43.57 -23.25 -28.92
CA ILE A 883 -44.46 -22.08 -28.93
C ILE A 883 -43.76 -20.84 -29.47
N THR A 884 -42.50 -20.60 -29.08
CA THR A 884 -41.76 -19.37 -29.44
C THR A 884 -40.83 -19.52 -30.63
N ARG A 885 -40.60 -20.76 -31.12
CA ARG A 885 -39.60 -21.11 -32.14
C ARG A 885 -38.17 -20.70 -31.80
N MET A 886 -37.89 -20.47 -30.52
CA MET A 886 -36.55 -20.18 -30.01
C MET A 886 -35.98 -21.44 -29.37
N SER A 887 -34.65 -21.61 -29.39
CA SER A 887 -34.01 -22.76 -28.75
C SER A 887 -33.88 -22.49 -27.24
N LEU A 888 -34.77 -23.09 -26.43
CA LEU A 888 -34.65 -23.11 -24.98
C LEU A 888 -34.20 -24.50 -24.53
N GLY A 889 -33.13 -24.53 -23.73
CA GLY A 889 -32.66 -25.70 -23.03
C GLY A 889 -33.07 -25.71 -21.55
N PRO A 890 -33.08 -26.88 -20.88
CA PRO A 890 -33.35 -26.96 -19.44
C PRO A 890 -32.40 -26.11 -18.58
N ARG A 891 -31.20 -25.84 -19.07
CA ARG A 891 -30.17 -25.02 -18.40
C ARG A 891 -30.41 -23.52 -18.49
N ASP A 892 -31.34 -23.06 -19.34
CA ASP A 892 -31.67 -21.64 -19.43
C ASP A 892 -32.55 -21.21 -18.25
N PHE A 893 -33.32 -22.13 -17.68
CA PHE A 893 -34.08 -21.90 -16.46
C PHE A 893 -33.14 -21.90 -15.26
N ARG A 894 -33.42 -21.08 -14.24
CA ARG A 894 -32.70 -21.05 -12.97
C ARG A 894 -33.63 -21.41 -11.80
N PRO A 895 -33.93 -22.70 -11.58
CA PRO A 895 -34.79 -23.14 -10.49
C PRO A 895 -34.30 -22.71 -9.10
N ASP A 896 -32.97 -22.58 -8.91
CA ASP A 896 -32.38 -22.10 -7.65
C ASP A 896 -32.71 -20.63 -7.32
N THR A 897 -33.30 -19.89 -8.28
CA THR A 897 -33.79 -18.52 -8.06
C THR A 897 -35.29 -18.48 -7.77
N LEU A 898 -35.97 -19.62 -7.73
CA LEU A 898 -37.36 -19.70 -7.30
C LEU A 898 -37.46 -19.29 -5.82
N PRO A 899 -38.49 -18.51 -5.44
CA PRO A 899 -38.88 -18.33 -4.05
C PRO A 899 -39.06 -19.67 -3.32
N ASP A 900 -38.78 -19.69 -2.02
CA ASP A 900 -38.81 -20.92 -1.23
C ASP A 900 -40.20 -21.56 -1.22
N HIS A 901 -41.29 -20.77 -1.17
CA HIS A 901 -42.66 -21.27 -1.22
C HIS A 901 -43.04 -21.98 -2.54
N LEU A 902 -42.27 -21.77 -3.61
CA LEU A 902 -42.40 -22.48 -4.89
C LEU A 902 -41.46 -23.70 -4.99
N ARG A 903 -41.02 -24.23 -3.86
CA ARG A 903 -40.27 -25.48 -3.73
C ARG A 903 -41.05 -26.47 -2.88
N MET A 904 -40.85 -27.75 -3.14
CA MET A 904 -41.42 -28.80 -2.32
C MET A 904 -40.50 -29.07 -1.12
N HIS A 905 -41.03 -28.95 0.08
CA HIS A 905 -40.34 -29.27 1.32
C HIS A 905 -40.70 -30.68 1.77
N PHE A 906 -39.85 -31.28 2.59
CA PHE A 906 -40.05 -32.62 3.11
C PHE A 906 -39.86 -32.61 4.63
N ALA A 907 -40.76 -33.28 5.34
CA ALA A 907 -40.66 -33.46 6.78
C ALA A 907 -40.77 -34.94 7.12
N VAL A 908 -39.83 -35.43 7.92
CA VAL A 908 -39.84 -36.82 8.39
C VAL A 908 -40.49 -36.85 9.77
N VAL A 909 -41.44 -37.77 9.98
CA VAL A 909 -42.14 -37.92 11.28
C VAL A 909 -41.88 -39.29 11.92
N ASP A 910 -41.88 -39.31 13.26
CA ASP A 910 -41.77 -40.53 14.07
C ASP A 910 -43.01 -41.43 13.90
N ASP A 911 -42.77 -42.71 13.61
CA ASP A 911 -43.78 -43.73 13.30
C ASP A 911 -44.76 -44.02 14.45
N THR A 912 -44.45 -43.64 15.70
CA THR A 912 -45.28 -43.92 16.90
C THR A 912 -45.90 -42.68 17.54
N LYS A 913 -45.31 -41.49 17.35
CA LYS A 913 -45.72 -40.24 18.03
C LYS A 913 -46.18 -39.13 17.08
N GLY A 914 -45.99 -39.28 15.76
CA GLY A 914 -46.36 -38.26 14.76
C GLY A 914 -45.58 -36.94 14.84
N ALA A 915 -44.53 -36.89 15.66
CA ALA A 915 -43.68 -35.71 15.84
C ALA A 915 -42.67 -35.60 14.69
N VAL A 916 -42.45 -34.38 14.19
CA VAL A 916 -41.45 -34.11 13.14
C VAL A 916 -40.05 -34.30 13.73
N ILE A 917 -39.30 -35.22 13.16
CA ILE A 917 -37.91 -35.54 13.53
C ILE A 917 -36.89 -34.88 12.60
N ALA A 918 -37.31 -34.47 11.39
CA ALA A 918 -36.45 -33.80 10.43
C ALA A 918 -37.23 -32.96 9.42
N ARG A 919 -36.59 -31.94 8.85
CA ARG A 919 -37.09 -31.12 7.74
C ARG A 919 -35.96 -30.82 6.76
N GLY A 920 -36.28 -30.71 5.48
CA GLY A 920 -35.30 -30.36 4.44
C GLY A 920 -35.94 -30.22 3.06
N ASP A 921 -35.26 -29.52 2.17
CA ASP A 921 -35.78 -29.12 0.84
C ASP A 921 -35.40 -30.13 -0.25
N ARG A 922 -34.52 -31.07 0.10
CA ARG A 922 -34.08 -32.15 -0.76
C ARG A 922 -34.38 -33.47 -0.09
N LEU A 923 -35.24 -34.26 -0.73
CA LEU A 923 -35.59 -35.58 -0.25
C LEU A 923 -34.35 -36.50 -0.16
N GLY A 924 -33.36 -36.31 -1.03
CA GLY A 924 -32.06 -37.00 -0.97
C GLY A 924 -31.31 -36.75 0.34
N ASP A 925 -31.27 -35.50 0.81
CA ASP A 925 -30.57 -35.11 2.05
C ASP A 925 -31.30 -35.66 3.29
N LEU A 926 -32.64 -35.65 3.27
CA LEU A 926 -33.41 -36.29 4.33
C LEU A 926 -33.33 -37.81 4.31
N ARG A 927 -33.21 -38.43 3.14
CA ARG A 927 -32.98 -39.88 3.03
C ARG A 927 -31.59 -40.27 3.52
N SER A 928 -30.57 -39.44 3.27
CA SER A 928 -29.21 -39.67 3.77
C SER A 928 -29.12 -39.46 5.30
N GLN A 929 -29.88 -38.49 5.83
CA GLN A 929 -29.83 -38.11 7.24
C GLN A 929 -30.82 -38.88 8.13
N PHE A 930 -32.01 -39.20 7.63
CA PHE A 930 -33.14 -39.76 8.40
C PHE A 930 -33.88 -40.91 7.73
N GLY A 931 -33.50 -41.31 6.51
CA GLY A 931 -33.89 -42.60 5.97
C GLY A 931 -33.64 -43.68 7.02
N PRO A 932 -34.20 -44.88 6.91
CA PRO A 932 -33.57 -45.98 7.60
C PRO A 932 -32.10 -45.91 7.17
N THR A 933 -31.23 -45.48 8.10
CA THR A 933 -29.85 -45.92 8.14
C THR A 933 -30.00 -47.39 7.77
N THR A 934 -29.33 -47.81 6.71
CA THR A 934 -28.71 -49.13 6.64
C THR A 934 -28.53 -49.70 8.06
N ALA A 935 -29.61 -50.25 8.65
CA ALA A 935 -29.89 -50.27 10.11
C ALA A 935 -29.39 -49.06 10.93
N SER A 936 -30.30 -48.39 11.65
CA SER A 936 -29.85 -47.77 12.91
C SER A 936 -29.30 -48.96 13.72
N PRO A 937 -28.06 -48.89 14.25
CA PRO A 937 -27.60 -49.89 15.17
C PRO A 937 -28.67 -49.99 16.26
N THR A 938 -29.31 -51.14 16.39
CA THR A 938 -29.52 -51.64 17.73
C THR A 938 -28.16 -51.55 18.39
N ALA A 939 -28.04 -50.78 19.45
CA ALA A 939 -26.79 -50.52 20.16
C ALA A 939 -26.09 -51.81 20.65
N ASP A 940 -26.73 -52.97 20.47
CA ASP A 940 -26.27 -54.31 20.81
C ASP A 940 -25.81 -55.18 19.62
N ALA A 941 -25.81 -54.69 18.37
CA ALA A 941 -25.30 -55.48 17.23
C ALA A 941 -23.76 -55.52 17.22
N ALA A 942 -23.18 -56.72 17.39
CA ALA A 942 -21.75 -56.95 17.51
C ALA A 942 -20.96 -56.38 16.32
N VAL A 943 -19.80 -55.76 16.62
CA VAL A 943 -18.82 -55.36 15.61
C VAL A 943 -17.86 -56.52 15.41
N HIS A 944 -17.67 -56.92 14.15
CA HIS A 944 -16.83 -58.05 13.77
C HIS A 944 -15.55 -57.54 13.11
N THR A 945 -14.41 -58.07 13.56
CA THR A 945 -13.09 -57.81 12.97
C THR A 945 -12.63 -58.94 12.04
N ALA A 946 -13.41 -60.02 11.94
CA ALA A 946 -13.19 -61.15 11.05
C ALA A 946 -14.51 -61.72 10.53
N TRP A 947 -14.50 -62.27 9.31
CA TRP A 947 -15.63 -63.02 8.77
C TRP A 947 -15.52 -64.49 9.20
N ALA A 948 -16.12 -64.83 10.35
CA ALA A 948 -16.15 -66.19 10.90
C ALA A 948 -17.59 -66.74 10.96
N SER A 949 -17.73 -68.06 11.01
CA SER A 949 -19.03 -68.75 11.04
C SER A 949 -19.81 -68.51 12.33
N ASP A 950 -19.12 -68.26 13.45
CA ASP A 950 -19.66 -67.92 14.77
C ASP A 950 -19.85 -66.40 14.97
N GLY A 951 -19.46 -65.60 13.97
CA GLY A 951 -19.62 -64.14 13.94
C GLY A 951 -20.62 -63.69 12.87
N ILE A 952 -20.11 -63.24 11.73
CA ILE A 952 -20.92 -62.73 10.61
C ILE A 952 -21.79 -63.83 9.98
N GLY A 953 -21.30 -65.08 9.96
CA GLY A 953 -22.03 -66.20 9.36
C GLY A 953 -22.19 -66.07 7.84
N THR A 954 -23.14 -66.83 7.28
CA THR A 954 -23.53 -66.73 5.86
C THR A 954 -24.69 -65.76 5.72
N LEU A 955 -24.58 -64.79 4.80
CA LEU A 955 -25.59 -63.78 4.53
C LEU A 955 -26.62 -64.31 3.52
N ASP A 956 -27.90 -64.21 3.87
CA ASP A 956 -29.01 -64.55 2.98
C ASP A 956 -29.12 -63.57 1.80
N ASP A 957 -29.62 -64.02 0.64
CA ASP A 957 -29.75 -63.17 -0.54
C ASP A 957 -30.80 -62.06 -0.39
N SER A 958 -31.89 -62.32 0.34
CA SER A 958 -32.90 -61.32 0.71
C SER A 958 -33.74 -61.81 1.89
N ARG A 959 -34.41 -60.89 2.61
CA ARG A 959 -35.28 -61.17 3.75
C ARG A 959 -36.53 -60.28 3.69
N VAL A 960 -37.71 -60.87 3.84
CA VAL A 960 -38.98 -60.14 3.92
C VAL A 960 -39.26 -59.75 5.37
N GLN A 961 -39.58 -58.48 5.62
CA GLN A 961 -39.88 -57.95 6.95
C GLN A 961 -41.11 -57.03 6.92
N THR A 962 -41.95 -57.11 7.95
CA THR A 962 -43.11 -56.22 8.11
C THR A 962 -42.72 -54.97 8.90
N LEU A 963 -42.86 -53.78 8.31
CA LEU A 963 -42.67 -52.48 8.97
C LEU A 963 -43.96 -51.66 8.87
N ALA A 964 -44.43 -51.11 9.98
CA ALA A 964 -45.63 -50.26 10.05
C ALA A 964 -46.88 -50.85 9.35
N GLY A 965 -47.04 -52.18 9.40
CA GLY A 965 -48.19 -52.88 8.80
C GLY A 965 -48.05 -53.28 7.33
N GLN A 966 -46.92 -53.01 6.67
CA GLN A 966 -46.65 -53.40 5.28
C GLN A 966 -45.45 -54.34 5.15
N GLN A 967 -45.50 -55.29 4.21
CA GLN A 967 -44.38 -56.21 3.94
C GLN A 967 -43.37 -55.57 2.99
N VAL A 968 -42.09 -55.58 3.38
CA VAL A 968 -40.98 -54.98 2.62
C VAL A 968 -39.81 -55.97 2.52
N THR A 969 -39.25 -56.13 1.33
CA THR A 969 -38.04 -56.94 1.06
C THR A 969 -36.77 -56.14 1.34
N ARG A 970 -35.84 -56.71 2.12
CA ARG A 970 -34.54 -56.12 2.51
C ARG A 970 -33.39 -57.09 2.18
N TYR A 971 -32.18 -56.57 1.98
CA TYR A 971 -30.99 -57.32 1.54
C TYR A 971 -29.86 -57.21 2.57
N PRO A 972 -29.38 -58.29 3.21
CA PRO A 972 -28.27 -58.26 4.17
C PRO A 972 -26.92 -57.83 3.58
N THR A 973 -26.22 -56.88 4.19
CA THR A 973 -24.92 -56.34 3.75
C THR A 973 -24.00 -55.99 4.93
N LEU A 974 -22.76 -55.60 4.64
CA LEU A 974 -21.77 -55.13 5.60
C LEU A 974 -21.66 -53.60 5.58
N VAL A 975 -21.53 -53.00 6.77
CA VAL A 975 -21.18 -51.58 6.92
C VAL A 975 -19.90 -51.47 7.73
N VAL A 976 -18.95 -50.69 7.22
CA VAL A 976 -17.68 -50.38 7.88
C VAL A 976 -17.93 -49.48 9.09
N VAL A 977 -17.36 -49.85 10.23
CA VAL A 977 -17.28 -49.03 11.43
C VAL A 977 -15.84 -48.53 11.55
N PRO A 978 -15.58 -47.24 11.27
CA PRO A 978 -14.23 -46.70 11.20
C PRO A 978 -13.37 -47.08 12.41
N GLY A 979 -12.24 -47.76 12.15
CA GLY A 979 -11.27 -48.17 13.18
C GLY A 979 -11.74 -49.25 14.16
N ARG A 980 -12.90 -49.89 13.93
CA ARG A 980 -13.43 -50.94 14.82
C ARG A 980 -13.77 -52.26 14.13
N GLY A 981 -14.04 -52.27 12.82
CA GLY A 981 -14.41 -53.47 12.08
C GLY A 981 -15.65 -53.26 11.22
N VAL A 982 -16.44 -54.31 10.99
CA VAL A 982 -17.67 -54.24 10.21
C VAL A 982 -18.86 -54.73 11.02
N ARG A 983 -20.06 -54.34 10.60
CA ARG A 983 -21.31 -54.82 11.18
C ARG A 983 -22.27 -55.24 10.08
N VAL A 984 -23.05 -56.29 10.37
CA VAL A 984 -24.11 -56.78 9.48
C VAL A 984 -25.34 -55.90 9.61
N THR A 985 -25.90 -55.51 8.47
CA THR A 985 -27.11 -54.69 8.39
C THR A 985 -27.96 -55.09 7.17
N THR A 986 -29.10 -54.45 6.94
CA THR A 986 -29.92 -54.68 5.74
C THR A 986 -30.20 -53.40 4.94
N VAL A 987 -30.24 -53.51 3.61
CA VAL A 987 -30.43 -52.42 2.65
C VAL A 987 -31.63 -52.66 1.74
N PRO A 988 -32.22 -51.62 1.11
CA PRO A 988 -33.42 -51.78 0.28
C PRO A 988 -33.15 -52.29 -1.14
N SER A 989 -31.90 -52.36 -1.61
CA SER A 989 -31.59 -52.82 -2.97
C SER A 989 -30.38 -53.77 -3.04
N PRO A 990 -30.34 -54.69 -4.03
CA PRO A 990 -29.18 -55.56 -4.28
C PRO A 990 -27.91 -54.78 -4.62
N VAL A 991 -28.01 -53.66 -5.37
CA VAL A 991 -26.85 -52.84 -5.75
C VAL A 991 -26.19 -52.21 -4.50
N ALA A 992 -26.99 -51.71 -3.56
CA ALA A 992 -26.48 -51.19 -2.30
C ALA A 992 -25.90 -52.32 -1.42
N ARG A 993 -26.45 -53.53 -1.53
CA ARG A 993 -25.95 -54.71 -0.82
C ARG A 993 -24.53 -55.04 -1.28
N ASP A 994 -24.33 -55.15 -2.58
CA ASP A 994 -23.06 -55.56 -3.18
C ASP A 994 -21.97 -54.50 -2.95
N ALA A 995 -22.33 -53.21 -2.98
CA ALA A 995 -21.43 -52.11 -2.63
C ALA A 995 -20.99 -52.17 -1.15
N GLY A 996 -21.94 -52.41 -0.23
CA GLY A 996 -21.64 -52.56 1.20
C GLY A 996 -20.77 -53.79 1.52
N ILE A 997 -21.05 -54.93 0.87
CA ILE A 997 -20.23 -56.14 0.99
C ILE A 997 -18.81 -55.86 0.49
N THR A 998 -18.65 -55.22 -0.66
CA THR A 998 -17.33 -54.86 -1.21
C THR A 998 -16.53 -53.97 -0.25
N ALA A 999 -17.17 -52.95 0.33
CA ALA A 999 -16.52 -52.07 1.30
C ALA A 999 -16.17 -52.78 2.62
N GLY A 1000 -17.09 -53.60 3.14
CA GLY A 1000 -16.87 -54.37 4.37
C GLY A 1000 -15.77 -55.43 4.24
N VAL A 1001 -15.72 -56.12 3.10
CA VAL A 1001 -14.67 -57.10 2.80
C VAL A 1001 -13.29 -56.44 2.76
N ARG A 1002 -13.17 -55.26 2.15
CA ARG A 1002 -11.92 -54.50 2.13
C ARG A 1002 -11.42 -54.15 3.53
N GLU A 1003 -12.32 -53.72 4.42
CA GLU A 1003 -11.98 -53.43 5.81
C GLU A 1003 -11.55 -54.69 6.57
N LEU A 1004 -12.32 -55.77 6.45
CA LEU A 1004 -11.98 -57.04 7.09
C LEU A 1004 -10.64 -57.61 6.62
N LEU A 1005 -10.32 -57.50 5.33
CA LEU A 1005 -9.02 -57.92 4.79
C LEU A 1005 -7.87 -57.04 5.28
N THR A 1006 -8.11 -55.74 5.44
CA THR A 1006 -7.15 -54.82 6.06
C THR A 1006 -6.86 -55.21 7.51
N LEU A 1007 -7.87 -55.64 8.27
CA LEU A 1007 -7.71 -56.09 9.65
C LEU A 1007 -7.09 -57.49 9.75
N ALA A 1008 -7.37 -58.37 8.80
CA ALA A 1008 -6.87 -59.74 8.78
C ALA A 1008 -5.38 -59.83 8.36
N ILE A 1009 -4.91 -58.94 7.49
CA ILE A 1009 -3.54 -58.97 6.98
C ILE A 1009 -2.65 -58.10 7.88
N ALA A 1010 -1.82 -58.74 8.69
CA ALA A 1010 -0.88 -58.04 9.56
C ALA A 1010 0.10 -57.14 8.77
N PRO A 1011 0.37 -55.92 9.24
CA PRO A 1011 1.32 -55.02 8.59
C PRO A 1011 2.76 -55.55 8.66
N PRO A 1012 3.67 -55.04 7.80
CA PRO A 1012 5.08 -55.43 7.86
C PRO A 1012 5.68 -55.14 9.24
N SER A 1013 6.68 -55.95 9.66
CA SER A 1013 7.25 -55.82 10.99
C SER A 1013 7.99 -54.48 11.18
N ARG A 1014 7.97 -53.93 12.40
CA ARG A 1014 8.78 -52.77 12.80
C ARG A 1014 10.28 -52.90 12.49
N LYS A 1015 10.79 -54.13 12.33
CA LYS A 1015 12.19 -54.37 11.95
C LYS A 1015 12.54 -53.71 10.61
N LEU A 1016 11.57 -53.59 9.70
CA LEU A 1016 11.72 -52.91 8.42
C LEU A 1016 12.16 -51.45 8.61
N ALA A 1017 11.48 -50.69 9.48
CA ALA A 1017 11.85 -49.32 9.81
C ALA A 1017 13.20 -49.21 10.53
N SER A 1018 13.52 -50.16 11.43
CA SER A 1018 14.81 -50.17 12.13
C SER A 1018 16.01 -50.49 11.23
N SER A 1019 15.77 -51.13 10.08
CA SER A 1019 16.82 -51.48 9.09
C SER A 1019 17.21 -50.32 8.16
N LEU A 1020 16.50 -49.19 8.23
CA LEU A 1020 16.76 -48.03 7.39
C LEU A 1020 18.09 -47.34 7.72
N PRO A 1021 18.78 -46.74 6.73
CA PRO A 1021 19.94 -45.87 6.97
C PRO A 1021 19.62 -44.71 7.93
N PRO A 1022 20.60 -44.19 8.70
CA PRO A 1022 20.38 -43.11 9.67
C PRO A 1022 19.63 -41.89 9.11
N ALA A 1023 19.93 -41.46 7.88
CA ALA A 1023 19.27 -40.31 7.24
C ALA A 1023 17.77 -40.55 7.02
N ARG A 1024 17.37 -41.76 6.58
CA ARG A 1024 15.96 -42.13 6.40
C ARG A 1024 15.22 -42.36 7.73
N ARG A 1025 15.93 -42.80 8.78
CA ARG A 1025 15.36 -42.87 10.13
C ARG A 1025 15.08 -41.48 10.72
N LEU A 1026 15.91 -40.48 10.41
CA LEU A 1026 15.66 -39.10 10.82
C LEU A 1026 14.43 -38.51 10.11
N ALA A 1027 14.24 -38.80 8.82
CA ALA A 1027 13.04 -38.38 8.10
C ALA A 1027 11.75 -38.94 8.73
N LEU A 1028 11.78 -40.17 9.25
CA LEU A 1028 10.65 -40.77 9.97
C LEU A 1028 10.29 -40.04 11.27
N SER A 1029 11.23 -39.37 11.95
CA SER A 1029 10.91 -38.63 13.18
C SER A 1029 10.12 -37.34 12.92
N GLN A 1030 10.03 -36.91 11.67
CA GLN A 1030 9.23 -35.76 11.22
C GLN A 1030 7.96 -36.17 10.48
N SER A 1031 7.62 -37.46 10.53
CA SER A 1031 6.40 -38.04 9.94
C SER A 1031 5.12 -37.41 10.54
N PRO A 1032 4.06 -37.23 9.73
CA PRO A 1032 2.75 -36.78 10.25
C PRO A 1032 2.02 -37.88 11.04
N TYR A 1033 2.44 -39.15 10.92
CA TYR A 1033 1.86 -40.27 11.65
C TYR A 1033 2.31 -40.27 13.11
N ARG A 1034 1.42 -40.71 14.01
CA ARG A 1034 1.71 -40.82 15.45
C ARG A 1034 2.88 -41.76 15.79
N ASP A 1035 3.04 -42.84 15.02
CA ASP A 1035 4.05 -43.88 15.22
C ASP A 1035 4.30 -44.63 13.90
N VAL A 1036 5.38 -45.42 13.87
CA VAL A 1036 5.79 -46.19 12.69
C VAL A 1036 4.78 -47.31 12.36
N ASP A 1037 4.04 -47.83 13.35
CA ASP A 1037 3.04 -48.87 13.09
C ASP A 1037 1.85 -48.33 12.34
N ALA A 1038 1.44 -47.10 12.63
CA ALA A 1038 0.37 -46.42 11.91
C ALA A 1038 0.74 -46.25 10.43
N LEU A 1039 1.99 -45.89 10.13
CA LEU A 1039 2.51 -45.80 8.75
C LEU A 1039 2.54 -47.17 8.07
N LEU A 1040 3.04 -48.22 8.75
CA LEU A 1040 3.08 -49.59 8.21
C LEU A 1040 1.67 -50.15 7.96
N ALA A 1041 0.71 -49.84 8.83
CA ALA A 1041 -0.69 -50.18 8.66
C ALA A 1041 -1.33 -49.43 7.48
N ASP A 1042 -0.95 -48.17 7.25
CA ASP A 1042 -1.42 -47.38 6.10
C ASP A 1042 -0.86 -47.90 4.77
N CYS A 1043 0.40 -48.34 4.75
CA CYS A 1043 1.01 -49.02 3.60
C CYS A 1043 0.30 -50.34 3.28
N THR A 1044 -0.14 -51.06 4.31
CA THR A 1044 -0.93 -52.30 4.16
C THR A 1044 -2.31 -52.01 3.60
N ARG A 1045 -2.98 -50.95 4.07
CA ARG A 1045 -4.25 -50.46 3.52
C ARG A 1045 -4.16 -50.11 2.04
N ARG A 1046 -3.08 -49.44 1.62
CA ARG A 1046 -2.80 -49.15 0.21
C ARG A 1046 -2.65 -50.44 -0.60
N ALA A 1047 -1.85 -51.39 -0.12
CA ALA A 1047 -1.62 -52.66 -0.79
C ALA A 1047 -2.91 -53.49 -0.94
N VAL A 1048 -3.75 -53.54 0.10
CA VAL A 1048 -5.08 -54.19 0.01
C VAL A 1048 -5.95 -53.50 -1.03
N THR A 1049 -6.00 -52.16 -1.04
CA THR A 1049 -6.80 -51.39 -1.99
C THR A 1049 -6.38 -51.64 -3.45
N ASP A 1050 -5.08 -51.67 -3.73
CA ASP A 1050 -4.58 -51.91 -5.09
C ASP A 1050 -4.79 -53.33 -5.58
N VAL A 1051 -4.65 -54.32 -4.71
CA VAL A 1051 -4.88 -55.72 -5.08
C VAL A 1051 -6.37 -55.97 -5.33
N LEU A 1052 -7.25 -55.39 -4.50
CA LEU A 1052 -8.69 -55.52 -4.64
C LEU A 1052 -9.29 -54.70 -5.77
N ALA A 1053 -8.62 -53.66 -6.28
CA ALA A 1053 -9.09 -52.89 -7.43
C ALA A 1053 -9.22 -53.73 -8.73
N ARG A 1054 -8.67 -54.95 -8.74
CA ARG A 1054 -8.76 -55.91 -9.86
C ARG A 1054 -9.82 -57.01 -9.65
N GLU A 1055 -10.51 -57.00 -8.51
CA GLU A 1055 -11.47 -58.03 -8.12
C GLU A 1055 -12.91 -57.51 -8.29
N ASN A 1056 -13.61 -57.99 -9.32
CA ASN A 1056 -14.98 -57.55 -9.62
C ASN A 1056 -16.07 -58.35 -8.91
N THR A 1057 -15.72 -59.44 -8.22
CA THR A 1057 -16.67 -60.39 -7.62
C THR A 1057 -16.81 -60.24 -6.10
N LEU A 1058 -16.25 -59.17 -5.51
CA LEU A 1058 -16.29 -58.96 -4.06
C LEU A 1058 -17.73 -58.76 -3.54
N GLY A 1059 -18.60 -58.15 -4.34
CA GLY A 1059 -20.02 -57.99 -4.00
C GLY A 1059 -20.81 -59.29 -3.93
N ASP A 1060 -20.29 -60.37 -4.52
CA ASP A 1060 -20.96 -61.68 -4.59
C ASP A 1060 -20.67 -62.56 -3.36
N LEU A 1061 -19.75 -62.14 -2.49
CA LEU A 1061 -19.37 -62.87 -1.29
C LEU A 1061 -20.57 -62.98 -0.33
N ARG A 1062 -20.90 -64.20 0.11
CA ARG A 1062 -22.01 -64.44 1.05
C ARG A 1062 -21.57 -65.10 2.34
N GLY A 1063 -20.46 -65.85 2.36
CA GLY A 1063 -20.05 -66.61 3.55
C GLY A 1063 -18.57 -66.49 3.95
N PRO A 1064 -18.23 -67.02 5.14
CA PRO A 1064 -16.86 -67.03 5.67
C PRO A 1064 -15.87 -67.81 4.78
N SER A 1065 -16.33 -68.87 4.12
CA SER A 1065 -15.53 -69.66 3.17
C SER A 1065 -15.07 -68.83 1.97
N ASP A 1066 -15.96 -67.98 1.46
CA ASP A 1066 -15.69 -67.15 0.30
C ASP A 1066 -14.70 -66.03 0.66
N PHE A 1067 -14.86 -65.45 1.85
CA PHE A 1067 -13.91 -64.47 2.41
C PHE A 1067 -12.53 -65.08 2.65
N ALA A 1068 -12.46 -66.28 3.24
CA ALA A 1068 -11.20 -66.98 3.49
C ALA A 1068 -10.43 -67.26 2.19
N ALA A 1069 -11.14 -67.69 1.13
CA ALA A 1069 -10.55 -67.93 -0.18
C ALA A 1069 -9.97 -66.65 -0.81
N VAL A 1070 -10.65 -65.51 -0.68
CA VAL A 1070 -10.11 -64.21 -1.13
C VAL A 1070 -8.91 -63.79 -0.27
N SER A 1071 -9.00 -63.92 1.05
CA SER A 1071 -7.93 -63.57 1.99
C SER A 1071 -6.64 -64.34 1.72
N GLU A 1072 -6.72 -65.67 1.57
CA GLU A 1072 -5.57 -66.53 1.28
C GLU A 1072 -4.93 -66.18 -0.07
N ARG A 1073 -5.74 -65.86 -1.09
CA ARG A 1073 -5.27 -65.50 -2.43
C ARG A 1073 -4.53 -64.17 -2.49
N ILE A 1074 -5.01 -63.14 -1.79
CA ILE A 1074 -4.43 -61.79 -1.87
C ILE A 1074 -3.28 -61.57 -0.88
N THR A 1075 -3.28 -62.27 0.26
CA THR A 1075 -2.31 -62.06 1.35
C THR A 1075 -0.85 -62.10 0.90
N PRO A 1076 -0.39 -63.06 0.05
CA PRO A 1076 1.00 -63.07 -0.43
C PRO A 1076 1.37 -61.81 -1.21
N THR A 1077 0.47 -61.34 -2.09
CA THR A 1077 0.68 -60.15 -2.91
C THR A 1077 0.68 -58.88 -2.06
N VAL A 1078 -0.25 -58.76 -1.11
CA VAL A 1078 -0.31 -57.63 -0.17
C VAL A 1078 0.95 -57.56 0.69
N ARG A 1079 1.44 -58.70 1.20
CA ARG A 1079 2.69 -58.77 1.98
C ARG A 1079 3.94 -58.41 1.16
N SER A 1080 3.92 -58.61 -0.15
CA SER A 1080 4.99 -58.17 -1.06
C SER A 1080 4.93 -56.67 -1.34
N LEU A 1081 3.73 -56.12 -1.56
CA LEU A 1081 3.55 -54.71 -1.95
C LEU A 1081 3.63 -53.73 -0.77
N ALA A 1082 3.20 -54.13 0.44
CA ALA A 1082 3.20 -53.23 1.59
C ALA A 1082 4.62 -52.69 1.95
N PRO A 1083 5.70 -53.50 1.90
CA PRO A 1083 7.07 -52.98 2.01
C PRO A 1083 7.47 -51.99 0.90
N GLU A 1084 7.05 -52.22 -0.35
CA GLU A 1084 7.34 -51.28 -1.45
C GLU A 1084 6.69 -49.91 -1.22
N TYR A 1085 5.45 -49.89 -0.71
CA TYR A 1085 4.78 -48.64 -0.33
C TYR A 1085 5.43 -47.97 0.87
N PHE A 1086 5.95 -48.74 1.81
CA PHE A 1086 6.72 -48.20 2.92
C PHE A 1086 8.00 -47.51 2.43
N ASP A 1087 8.73 -48.12 1.50
CA ASP A 1087 9.94 -47.52 0.91
C ASP A 1087 9.63 -46.22 0.14
N LEU A 1088 8.52 -46.18 -0.59
CA LEU A 1088 8.04 -44.97 -1.27
C LEU A 1088 7.64 -43.87 -0.29
N ALA A 1089 6.94 -44.22 0.79
CA ALA A 1089 6.56 -43.27 1.84
C ALA A 1089 7.79 -42.70 2.55
N VAL A 1090 8.79 -43.53 2.86
CA VAL A 1090 10.06 -43.08 3.45
C VAL A 1090 10.82 -42.15 2.50
N ALA A 1091 10.84 -42.44 1.20
CA ALA A 1091 11.45 -41.55 0.20
C ALA A 1091 10.74 -40.19 0.12
N ALA A 1092 9.41 -40.16 0.17
CA ALA A 1092 8.63 -38.93 0.18
C ALA A 1092 8.86 -38.13 1.48
N LEU A 1093 8.88 -38.79 2.65
CA LEU A 1093 9.14 -38.14 3.94
C LEU A 1093 10.54 -37.54 4.03
N ALA A 1094 11.55 -38.15 3.38
CA ALA A 1094 12.88 -37.59 3.32
C ALA A 1094 12.90 -36.26 2.54
N GLU A 1095 12.27 -36.21 1.37
CA GLU A 1095 12.16 -34.96 0.59
C GLU A 1095 11.29 -33.91 1.30
N TYR A 1096 10.23 -34.34 2.00
CA TYR A 1096 9.38 -33.45 2.79
C TYR A 1096 10.14 -32.76 3.92
N SER A 1097 11.04 -33.48 4.60
CA SER A 1097 11.88 -32.91 5.67
C SER A 1097 12.81 -31.80 5.14
N GLU A 1098 13.43 -32.02 3.98
CA GLU A 1098 14.29 -31.02 3.32
C GLU A 1098 13.49 -29.82 2.78
N LEU A 1099 12.31 -30.08 2.22
CA LEU A 1099 11.39 -29.03 1.79
C LEU A 1099 10.98 -28.13 2.96
N ARG A 1100 10.64 -28.71 4.11
CA ARG A 1100 10.24 -27.95 5.30
C ARG A 1100 11.35 -27.03 5.80
N ARG A 1101 12.60 -27.51 5.83
CA ARG A 1101 13.77 -26.65 6.11
C ARG A 1101 13.89 -25.48 5.12
N THR A 1102 13.61 -25.73 3.85
CA THR A 1102 13.69 -24.71 2.79
C THR A 1102 12.58 -23.67 2.95
N ILE A 1103 11.36 -24.10 3.27
CA ILE A 1103 10.22 -23.23 3.60
C ILE A 1103 10.58 -22.34 4.79
N ASP A 1104 11.05 -22.93 5.90
CA ASP A 1104 11.41 -22.20 7.12
C ASP A 1104 12.47 -21.10 6.84
N SER A 1105 13.46 -21.40 6.00
CA SER A 1105 14.51 -20.45 5.60
C SER A 1105 14.03 -19.29 4.72
N ARG A 1106 12.82 -19.37 4.17
CA ARG A 1106 12.22 -18.39 3.22
C ARG A 1106 10.86 -17.87 3.68
N THR A 1107 10.58 -18.00 4.97
CA THR A 1107 9.36 -17.54 5.65
C THR A 1107 9.10 -16.05 5.34
N GLY A 1108 7.85 -15.72 5.01
CA GLY A 1108 7.44 -14.34 4.69
C GLY A 1108 7.43 -14.00 3.19
N SER A 1109 7.66 -15.00 2.31
CA SER A 1109 7.45 -14.88 0.87
C SER A 1109 6.18 -15.63 0.44
N LEU A 1110 5.39 -15.04 -0.48
CA LEU A 1110 4.15 -15.64 -0.97
C LEU A 1110 4.35 -17.03 -1.60
N ALA A 1111 5.52 -17.28 -2.20
CA ALA A 1111 5.85 -18.58 -2.76
C ALA A 1111 6.15 -19.64 -1.69
N ALA A 1112 6.74 -19.24 -0.55
CA ALA A 1112 6.93 -20.15 0.58
C ALA A 1112 5.59 -20.53 1.23
N ASP A 1113 4.65 -19.58 1.32
CA ASP A 1113 3.29 -19.82 1.82
C ASP A 1113 2.52 -20.80 0.91
N ASP A 1114 2.50 -20.58 -0.41
CA ASP A 1114 1.86 -21.51 -1.37
C ASP A 1114 2.51 -22.91 -1.37
N VAL A 1115 3.84 -22.98 -1.27
CA VAL A 1115 4.54 -24.27 -1.20
C VAL A 1115 4.28 -25.00 0.13
N ALA A 1116 4.07 -24.27 1.23
CA ALA A 1116 3.64 -24.86 2.50
C ALA A 1116 2.24 -25.47 2.40
N ASP A 1117 1.29 -24.77 1.78
CA ASP A 1117 -0.06 -25.29 1.53
C ASP A 1117 -0.04 -26.50 0.57
N GLN A 1118 0.77 -26.45 -0.49
CA GLN A 1118 0.99 -27.59 -1.39
C GLN A 1118 1.52 -28.81 -0.63
N ALA A 1119 2.53 -28.62 0.23
CA ALA A 1119 3.17 -29.70 0.96
C ALA A 1119 2.22 -30.35 1.98
N ALA A 1120 1.37 -29.56 2.65
CA ALA A 1120 0.34 -30.04 3.58
C ALA A 1120 -0.74 -30.91 2.88
N ASN A 1121 -1.05 -30.62 1.62
CA ASN A 1121 -1.98 -31.42 0.81
C ASN A 1121 -1.39 -32.73 0.28
N LEU A 1122 -0.05 -32.84 0.26
CA LEU A 1122 0.68 -34.02 -0.24
C LEU A 1122 1.10 -34.98 0.89
N VAL A 1123 1.36 -34.46 2.09
CA VAL A 1123 1.87 -35.25 3.22
C VAL A 1123 1.08 -34.92 4.50
N PHE A 1124 0.19 -35.83 4.89
CA PHE A 1124 -0.69 -35.74 6.07
C PHE A 1124 -0.92 -37.13 6.70
N ASP A 1125 -1.53 -37.22 7.88
CA ASP A 1125 -1.83 -38.52 8.50
C ASP A 1125 -2.81 -39.34 7.64
N GLY A 1126 -2.37 -40.49 7.12
CA GLY A 1126 -3.15 -41.34 6.21
C GLY A 1126 -2.89 -41.13 4.71
N PHE A 1127 -1.91 -40.32 4.32
CA PHE A 1127 -1.66 -39.99 2.91
C PHE A 1127 -1.34 -41.21 2.04
N VAL A 1128 -0.72 -42.26 2.58
CA VAL A 1128 -0.29 -43.44 1.81
C VAL A 1128 -1.50 -44.25 1.32
N ALA A 1129 -2.51 -44.47 2.15
CA ALA A 1129 -3.69 -45.24 1.75
C ALA A 1129 -4.54 -44.53 0.69
N VAL A 1130 -4.72 -43.21 0.82
CA VAL A 1130 -5.58 -42.42 -0.07
C VAL A 1130 -4.91 -42.02 -1.37
N THR A 1131 -3.57 -41.96 -1.42
CA THR A 1131 -2.83 -41.57 -2.63
C THR A 1131 -2.75 -42.73 -3.63
N PRO A 1132 -3.25 -42.58 -4.88
CA PRO A 1132 -3.10 -43.59 -5.94
C PRO A 1132 -1.66 -44.04 -6.12
N GLY A 1133 -1.40 -45.34 -6.32
CA GLY A 1133 -0.04 -45.90 -6.33
C GLY A 1133 0.89 -45.28 -7.38
N ALA A 1134 0.35 -44.82 -8.52
CA ALA A 1134 1.11 -44.08 -9.53
C ALA A 1134 1.53 -42.68 -9.05
N ALA A 1135 0.66 -41.99 -8.30
CA ALA A 1135 0.95 -40.70 -7.69
C ALA A 1135 1.91 -40.83 -6.51
N LEU A 1136 1.76 -41.88 -5.68
CA LEU A 1136 2.65 -42.16 -4.55
C LEU A 1136 4.10 -42.37 -5.01
N ARG A 1137 4.31 -43.02 -6.16
CA ARG A 1137 5.63 -43.14 -6.80
C ARG A 1137 6.21 -41.80 -7.28
N SER A 1138 5.35 -40.85 -7.65
CA SER A 1138 5.76 -39.51 -8.09
C SER A 1138 5.89 -38.51 -6.95
N LEU A 1139 5.41 -38.83 -5.76
CA LEU A 1139 5.36 -37.93 -4.62
C LEU A 1139 6.73 -37.35 -4.22
N PRO A 1140 7.84 -38.13 -4.18
CA PRO A 1140 9.16 -37.55 -3.95
C PRO A 1140 9.54 -36.51 -5.01
N ARG A 1141 9.21 -36.76 -6.29
CA ARG A 1141 9.51 -35.81 -7.39
C ARG A 1141 8.71 -34.52 -7.25
N TYR A 1142 7.44 -34.58 -6.84
CA TYR A 1142 6.64 -33.38 -6.59
C TYR A 1142 7.20 -32.53 -5.45
N LEU A 1143 7.62 -33.18 -4.36
CA LEU A 1143 8.25 -32.50 -3.23
C LEU A 1143 9.61 -31.88 -3.60
N THR A 1144 10.44 -32.60 -4.38
CA THR A 1144 11.69 -32.06 -4.92
C THR A 1144 11.43 -30.88 -5.86
N ALA A 1145 10.37 -30.91 -6.68
CA ALA A 1145 9.99 -29.80 -7.56
C ALA A 1145 9.62 -28.54 -6.76
N ALA A 1146 8.85 -28.71 -5.68
CA ALA A 1146 8.48 -27.63 -4.78
C ALA A 1146 9.70 -27.03 -4.08
N ARG A 1147 10.68 -27.86 -3.69
CA ARG A 1147 11.96 -27.39 -3.10
C ARG A 1147 12.78 -26.59 -4.11
N LEU A 1148 12.97 -27.11 -5.33
CA LEU A 1148 13.71 -26.44 -6.39
C LEU A 1148 13.09 -25.10 -6.79
N ARG A 1149 11.75 -25.01 -6.80
CA ARG A 1149 11.03 -23.75 -6.99
C ARG A 1149 11.50 -22.71 -5.97
N LEU A 1150 11.47 -23.05 -4.69
CA LEU A 1150 11.91 -22.14 -3.63
C LEU A 1150 13.39 -21.81 -3.75
N GLU A 1151 14.26 -22.78 -4.01
CA GLU A 1151 15.71 -22.54 -4.17
C GLU A 1151 16.01 -21.54 -5.30
N SER A 1152 15.31 -21.65 -6.44
CA SER A 1152 15.50 -20.82 -7.63
C SER A 1152 14.87 -19.41 -7.55
N LEU A 1153 14.05 -19.14 -6.54
CA LEU A 1153 13.26 -17.91 -6.41
C LEU A 1153 14.06 -16.58 -6.49
N PRO A 1154 15.27 -16.45 -5.89
CA PRO A 1154 16.02 -15.18 -5.89
C PRO A 1154 16.40 -14.71 -7.31
N GLY A 1155 16.52 -15.63 -8.27
CA GLY A 1155 16.85 -15.33 -9.67
C GLY A 1155 15.69 -15.50 -10.66
N SER A 1156 14.50 -15.92 -10.22
CA SER A 1156 13.41 -16.31 -11.14
C SER A 1156 12.00 -15.82 -10.74
N ALA A 1157 11.90 -14.87 -9.81
CA ALA A 1157 10.63 -14.36 -9.27
C ALA A 1157 9.58 -13.95 -10.33
N ALA A 1158 9.98 -13.35 -11.45
CA ALA A 1158 9.04 -12.99 -12.52
C ALA A 1158 8.43 -14.23 -13.22
N ARG A 1159 9.22 -15.29 -13.41
CA ARG A 1159 8.77 -16.57 -13.99
C ARG A 1159 7.89 -17.34 -13.01
N ASP A 1160 8.22 -17.28 -11.72
CA ASP A 1160 7.41 -17.85 -10.64
C ASP A 1160 5.99 -17.26 -10.63
N ASN A 1161 5.89 -15.93 -10.65
CA ASN A 1161 4.60 -15.23 -10.69
C ASN A 1161 3.77 -15.60 -11.93
N GLN A 1162 4.40 -15.76 -13.09
CA GLN A 1162 3.70 -16.21 -14.30
C GLN A 1162 3.20 -17.65 -14.20
N GLY A 1163 3.99 -18.55 -13.63
CA GLY A 1163 3.57 -19.93 -13.35
C GLY A 1163 2.40 -19.99 -12.37
N MET A 1164 2.39 -19.14 -11.35
CA MET A 1164 1.29 -19.09 -10.38
C MET A 1164 -0.03 -18.63 -10.99
N LEU A 1165 -0.01 -17.66 -11.90
CA LEU A 1165 -1.23 -17.26 -12.62
C LEU A 1165 -1.86 -18.42 -13.42
N VAL A 1166 -1.04 -19.36 -13.91
CA VAL A 1166 -1.53 -20.56 -14.60
C VAL A 1166 -2.16 -21.55 -13.61
N VAL A 1167 -1.53 -21.74 -12.46
CA VAL A 1167 -2.03 -22.60 -11.37
C VAL A 1167 -3.37 -22.08 -10.84
N ASP A 1168 -3.49 -20.78 -10.58
CA ASP A 1168 -4.72 -20.16 -10.05
C ASP A 1168 -5.92 -20.36 -10.97
N ARG A 1169 -5.71 -20.25 -12.30
CA ARG A 1169 -6.78 -20.48 -13.29
C ARG A 1169 -7.26 -21.93 -13.30
N VAL A 1170 -6.36 -22.90 -13.13
CA VAL A 1170 -6.72 -24.32 -13.04
C VAL A 1170 -7.48 -24.61 -11.76
N ILE A 1171 -7.05 -24.07 -10.61
CA ILE A 1171 -7.74 -24.24 -9.32
C ILE A 1171 -9.15 -23.64 -9.38
N ALA A 1172 -9.30 -22.44 -9.97
CA ALA A 1172 -10.61 -21.81 -10.14
C ALA A 1172 -11.56 -22.68 -10.99
N ALA A 1173 -11.06 -23.24 -12.11
CA ALA A 1173 -11.85 -24.13 -12.96
C ALA A 1173 -12.18 -25.46 -12.28
N TRP A 1174 -11.26 -26.00 -11.48
CA TRP A 1174 -11.48 -27.22 -10.69
C TRP A 1174 -12.59 -27.01 -9.67
N ASN A 1175 -12.52 -25.97 -8.83
CA ASN A 1175 -13.54 -25.66 -7.83
C ASN A 1175 -14.91 -25.43 -8.46
N GLN A 1176 -14.94 -24.75 -9.61
CA GLN A 1176 -16.17 -24.54 -10.36
C GLN A 1176 -16.77 -25.86 -10.87
N ARG A 1177 -15.94 -26.79 -11.35
CA ARG A 1177 -16.41 -28.10 -11.84
C ARG A 1177 -16.84 -29.01 -10.69
N LEU A 1178 -16.13 -28.99 -9.57
CA LEU A 1178 -16.46 -29.79 -8.39
C LEU A 1178 -17.87 -29.48 -7.87
N ALA A 1179 -18.24 -28.20 -7.86
CA ALA A 1179 -19.60 -27.75 -7.51
C ALA A 1179 -20.70 -28.19 -8.51
N GLN A 1180 -20.32 -28.68 -9.70
CA GLN A 1180 -21.25 -29.10 -10.77
C GLN A 1180 -21.34 -30.62 -10.93
N VAL A 1181 -20.45 -31.38 -10.28
CA VAL A 1181 -20.40 -32.84 -10.36
C VAL A 1181 -21.14 -33.43 -9.14
N PRO A 1182 -22.01 -34.45 -9.33
CA PRO A 1182 -22.69 -35.11 -8.23
C PRO A 1182 -21.71 -35.63 -7.18
N GLU A 1183 -22.08 -35.58 -5.90
CA GLU A 1183 -21.22 -35.98 -4.76
C GLU A 1183 -20.54 -37.35 -4.98
N ALA A 1184 -21.27 -38.32 -5.51
CA ALA A 1184 -20.76 -39.66 -5.85
C ALA A 1184 -19.64 -39.71 -6.90
N ARG A 1185 -19.39 -38.60 -7.61
CA ARG A 1185 -18.33 -38.45 -8.63
C ARG A 1185 -17.31 -37.36 -8.28
N GLN A 1186 -17.49 -36.66 -7.16
CA GLN A 1186 -16.58 -35.58 -6.75
C GLN A 1186 -15.20 -36.11 -6.37
N ASP A 1187 -15.13 -37.23 -5.65
CA ASP A 1187 -13.86 -37.88 -5.30
C ASP A 1187 -13.04 -38.26 -6.54
N ALA A 1188 -13.71 -38.81 -7.56
CA ALA A 1188 -13.06 -39.17 -8.82
C ALA A 1188 -12.59 -37.95 -9.63
N LEU A 1189 -13.28 -36.80 -9.52
CA LEU A 1189 -12.81 -35.54 -10.11
C LEU A 1189 -11.63 -34.97 -9.32
N ASN A 1190 -11.70 -34.99 -7.99
CA ASN A 1190 -10.63 -34.53 -7.12
C ASN A 1190 -9.34 -35.30 -7.36
N ASP A 1191 -9.43 -36.64 -7.40
CA ASP A 1191 -8.30 -37.51 -7.72
C ASP A 1191 -7.74 -37.20 -9.11
N LEU A 1192 -8.59 -36.99 -10.12
CA LEU A 1192 -8.11 -36.70 -11.48
C LEU A 1192 -7.33 -35.37 -11.56
N VAL A 1193 -7.88 -34.32 -10.95
CA VAL A 1193 -7.37 -32.95 -11.12
C VAL A 1193 -6.20 -32.66 -10.20
N GLN A 1194 -6.21 -33.18 -8.97
CA GLN A 1194 -5.12 -33.01 -8.00
C GLN A 1194 -3.78 -33.45 -8.59
N TRP A 1195 -3.70 -34.65 -9.18
CA TRP A 1195 -2.44 -35.16 -9.70
C TRP A 1195 -2.02 -34.50 -11.03
N GLN A 1196 -2.97 -34.03 -11.84
CA GLN A 1196 -2.65 -33.23 -13.02
C GLN A 1196 -2.11 -31.84 -12.65
N LEU A 1197 -2.59 -31.26 -11.55
CA LEU A 1197 -2.09 -30.00 -11.01
C LEU A 1197 -0.64 -30.15 -10.52
N GLU A 1198 -0.32 -31.24 -9.83
CA GLU A 1198 1.06 -31.52 -9.40
C GLU A 1198 2.01 -31.70 -10.59
N GLU A 1199 1.60 -32.43 -11.64
CA GLU A 1199 2.39 -32.52 -12.88
C GLU A 1199 2.55 -31.16 -13.57
N LEU A 1200 1.52 -30.33 -13.55
CA LEU A 1200 1.59 -28.98 -14.10
C LEU A 1200 2.59 -28.11 -13.31
N ARG A 1201 2.58 -28.20 -11.98
CA ARG A 1201 3.54 -27.51 -11.10
C ARG A 1201 4.98 -27.93 -11.40
N VAL A 1202 5.25 -29.23 -11.65
CA VAL A 1202 6.57 -29.69 -12.12
C VAL A 1202 6.95 -29.03 -13.45
N SER A 1203 6.03 -28.98 -14.42
CA SER A 1203 6.30 -28.37 -15.74
C SER A 1203 6.56 -26.86 -15.69
N LEU A 1204 5.99 -26.16 -14.72
CA LEU A 1204 6.10 -24.71 -14.59
C LEU A 1204 7.35 -24.31 -13.79
N PHE A 1205 7.63 -25.03 -12.70
CA PHE A 1205 8.60 -24.59 -11.71
C PHE A 1205 9.88 -25.45 -11.66
N ALA A 1206 9.85 -26.68 -12.20
CA ALA A 1206 10.99 -27.61 -12.13
C ALA A 1206 11.11 -28.48 -13.39
N GLN A 1207 11.18 -27.85 -14.56
CA GLN A 1207 11.22 -28.52 -15.88
C GLN A 1207 12.32 -29.60 -15.99
N GLN A 1208 13.44 -29.39 -15.30
CA GLN A 1208 14.57 -30.32 -15.27
C GLN A 1208 14.24 -31.71 -14.69
N LEU A 1209 13.18 -31.83 -13.89
CA LEU A 1209 12.75 -33.12 -13.32
C LEU A 1209 11.92 -33.96 -14.29
N GLY A 1210 11.40 -33.35 -15.37
CA GLY A 1210 10.49 -34.00 -16.32
C GLY A 1210 9.10 -34.31 -15.74
N THR A 1211 8.11 -34.41 -16.62
CA THR A 1211 6.73 -34.79 -16.27
C THR A 1211 6.43 -36.22 -16.69
N ALA A 1212 5.55 -36.92 -15.96
CA ALA A 1212 5.23 -38.33 -16.26
C ALA A 1212 4.51 -38.51 -17.62
N GLY A 1213 3.91 -37.44 -18.12
CA GLY A 1213 3.33 -37.37 -19.45
C GLY A 1213 3.20 -35.91 -19.90
N PRO A 1214 2.78 -35.67 -21.16
CA PRO A 1214 2.67 -34.31 -21.67
C PRO A 1214 1.49 -33.56 -21.02
N ILE A 1215 1.83 -32.53 -20.24
CA ILE A 1215 0.92 -31.72 -19.43
C ILE A 1215 0.98 -30.25 -19.86
N SER A 1216 -0.14 -29.54 -19.77
CA SER A 1216 -0.23 -28.08 -20.02
C SER A 1216 -1.55 -27.57 -19.44
N GLU A 1217 -1.64 -26.28 -19.17
CA GLU A 1217 -2.88 -25.62 -18.70
C GLU A 1217 -4.11 -26.04 -19.54
N LYS A 1218 -3.99 -25.98 -20.87
CA LYS A 1218 -5.07 -26.34 -21.80
C LYS A 1218 -5.52 -27.80 -21.65
N ARG A 1219 -4.61 -28.72 -21.33
CA ARG A 1219 -4.94 -30.15 -21.15
C ARG A 1219 -5.66 -30.39 -19.84
N VAL A 1220 -5.23 -29.73 -18.75
CA VAL A 1220 -5.88 -29.85 -17.44
C VAL A 1220 -7.28 -29.24 -17.48
N LEU A 1221 -7.43 -28.02 -18.03
CA LEU A 1221 -8.74 -27.39 -18.21
C LEU A 1221 -9.67 -28.21 -19.11
N LYS A 1222 -9.14 -28.87 -20.15
CA LYS A 1222 -9.91 -29.78 -20.99
C LYS A 1222 -10.35 -31.03 -20.23
N ALA A 1223 -9.47 -31.63 -19.42
CA ALA A 1223 -9.82 -32.79 -18.60
C ALA A 1223 -10.91 -32.46 -17.59
N ILE A 1224 -10.81 -31.29 -16.92
CA ILE A 1224 -11.84 -30.76 -16.01
C ILE A 1224 -13.18 -30.57 -16.75
N ALA A 1225 -13.17 -30.01 -17.96
CA ALA A 1225 -14.39 -29.80 -18.72
C ALA A 1225 -15.01 -31.09 -19.28
N GLN A 1226 -14.19 -32.12 -19.54
CA GLN A 1226 -14.64 -33.40 -20.08
C GLN A 1226 -15.21 -34.35 -19.01
N PHE A 1227 -14.67 -34.30 -17.79
CA PHE A 1227 -15.16 -35.07 -16.65
C PHE A 1227 -16.53 -34.57 -16.22
#